data_AF-A0A0P7BTW7-F1
#
_entry.id   AF-A0A0P7BTW7-F1
#
_cell.length_a   1.000
_cell.length_b   1.000
_cell.length_c   1.000
_cell.angle_alpha   90.00
_cell.angle_beta   90.00
_cell.angle_gamma   90.00
#
_symmetry.space_group_name_H-M   'P 1'
#
loop_
_entity.id
_entity.type
_entity.pdbx_description
1 polymer ?
#
loop_
_entity_poly.entity_id
_entity_poly.type
_entity_poly.pdbx_seq_one_letter_code
_entity_poly.pdbx_strand_id
1 'polypeptide(L)'
;MRALGADGASESGAAGSRRSGQRGGGERDAQVHLHPAAVAAGADGPEIDPGLLRAERECLGLALRDPEALAVVLGTLEETDYARPAHQLIHNALMELHPERPTDEASVVGYLAHRMVPMGSGKPASLLSRVGGQMYVHDLVWKTSATPTQVGYYVHQVSAASTRRAIAERAVALHRLASTPGVDLDELQREIDRAHERLRWRPGGGWGEPRPLTRQMPPLPVSSLPGVVRRLVRAVSATTESPPDLAAFAALATLAASTRGAWQVHVGGGWTEQTCLYVAALSDSGTRKTAVVNLTTAPLRALERDLASESGGRARREILAKRYAAAVDTAAREPEGEERDQAEAEAEELEAELHSLEFQILADDVTPEALAARMERQGGPLATIVDEGGLLGTVAGRYSANVPNVDLILKAYNGSFTRVDRASRASLVIPRPILTIGLIVQPDVIAEAAKVRAFTSRGLLARFLFARPESTVGTRAGGAPPMEPEVEAEWAAVVGKVFAAGQEITARGEVGAIRLNHEATTAFEAWRNLGGHESRMHSELGDLADIQSWASKLPGALVRLAALFALAERPGDAHPVITGAEMQAALDLAPYLVEHAREVLIGTYAERAERLEAVLGFIRRFLREGGSAGKARSGSENRTSEDTSESNDIFTVKEAYRALDGRSWVTRTSDVEEIVEHLADLGYVRPLPPEPPRRGRPPSPRYQAHPRLVTAARRETA
;
A
#
# COMPACT_ATOMS: atom_id res chain seq x y z
N MET A 1 20.10 31.83 39.83
CA MET A 1 19.77 32.54 41.09
C MET A 1 18.30 32.25 41.37
N ARG A 2 17.98 31.28 42.24
CA ARG A 2 17.53 31.46 43.65
C ARG A 2 16.32 32.42 43.74
N ALA A 3 15.20 32.12 44.37
CA ALA A 3 14.77 31.14 45.39
C ALA A 3 13.21 31.15 45.38
N LEU A 4 12.49 30.02 45.48
CA LEU A 4 12.10 29.23 46.67
C LEU A 4 11.23 29.96 47.71
N GLY A 5 10.16 29.26 48.14
CA GLY A 5 9.35 29.52 49.35
C GLY A 5 7.85 29.35 49.04
N ALA A 6 7.25 28.14 49.03
CA ALA A 6 7.02 27.20 50.14
C ALA A 6 6.11 27.81 51.24
N ASP A 7 4.90 27.27 51.40
CA ASP A 7 4.55 26.43 52.56
C ASP A 7 3.04 26.25 52.68
N GLY A 8 2.66 25.02 53.01
CA GLY A 8 1.28 24.58 53.19
C GLY A 8 0.78 24.72 54.63
N ALA A 9 -0.51 24.41 54.78
CA ALA A 9 -1.18 23.84 55.97
C ALA A 9 -2.66 23.68 55.58
N SER A 10 -3.21 22.46 55.44
CA SER A 10 -3.91 21.68 56.50
C SER A 10 -4.81 22.58 57.37
N GLU A 11 -6.10 22.32 57.59
CA GLU A 11 -6.68 21.06 58.02
C GLU A 11 -8.21 21.22 58.19
N SER A 12 -8.96 20.12 58.00
CA SER A 12 -10.17 19.74 58.76
C SER A 12 -11.50 20.49 58.55
N GLY A 13 -12.59 19.72 58.57
CA GLY A 13 -13.94 20.25 58.83
C GLY A 13 -15.08 19.45 58.20
N ALA A 14 -15.60 18.48 58.94
CA ALA A 14 -16.65 17.55 58.54
C ALA A 14 -18.08 18.13 58.52
N ALA A 15 -19.03 17.24 58.16
CA ALA A 15 -20.50 17.34 58.20
C ALA A 15 -21.14 17.99 56.96
N GLY A 16 -22.07 17.37 56.23
CA GLY A 16 -23.07 16.39 56.63
C GLY A 16 -24.46 17.01 56.47
N SER A 17 -25.12 16.79 55.33
CA SER A 17 -26.56 17.06 55.20
C SER A 17 -27.17 16.11 54.18
N ARG A 18 -27.91 15.12 54.70
CA ARG A 18 -28.86 14.31 53.93
C ARG A 18 -30.18 15.07 53.86
N ARG A 19 -30.79 15.13 52.67
CA ARG A 19 -32.23 15.34 52.50
C ARG A 19 -32.80 14.28 51.57
N SER A 20 -33.85 13.64 52.06
CA SER A 20 -34.61 12.51 51.53
C SER A 20 -35.71 12.92 50.54
N GLY A 21 -36.07 12.01 49.63
CA GLY A 21 -37.33 12.04 48.84
C GLY A 21 -37.21 11.24 47.53
N GLN A 22 -37.22 9.91 47.53
CA GLN A 22 -38.36 8.97 47.40
C GLN A 22 -38.86 8.68 45.95
N ARG A 23 -38.81 7.38 45.63
CA ARG A 23 -39.57 6.56 44.64
C ARG A 23 -39.03 6.40 43.20
N GLY A 24 -38.73 5.13 42.90
CA GLY A 24 -38.69 4.56 41.55
C GLY A 24 -38.03 3.17 41.57
N GLY A 25 -38.79 2.11 41.85
CA GLY A 25 -38.34 0.73 41.58
C GLY A 25 -38.38 0.45 40.07
N GLY A 26 -37.67 -0.51 39.52
CA GLY A 26 -36.67 -1.42 40.04
C GLY A 26 -36.20 -2.29 38.88
N GLU A 27 -34.92 -2.67 38.87
CA GLU A 27 -34.42 -3.81 38.12
C GLU A 27 -33.23 -4.37 38.90
N ARG A 28 -33.28 -5.68 39.17
CA ARG A 28 -32.41 -6.37 40.11
C ARG A 28 -31.12 -6.77 39.40
N ASP A 29 -30.07 -6.00 39.58
CA ASP A 29 -28.71 -6.50 39.37
C ASP A 29 -28.29 -7.37 40.55
N ALA A 30 -28.06 -8.65 40.26
CA ALA A 30 -27.55 -9.62 41.21
C ALA A 30 -26.10 -9.28 41.60
N GLN A 31 -25.92 -8.47 42.64
CA GLN A 31 -24.66 -8.39 43.36
C GLN A 31 -24.40 -9.73 44.04
N VAL A 32 -23.53 -10.54 43.44
CA VAL A 32 -22.98 -11.75 44.06
C VAL A 32 -22.03 -11.30 45.17
N HIS A 33 -22.45 -11.52 46.41
CA HIS A 33 -21.62 -11.34 47.60
C HIS A 33 -20.35 -12.19 47.50
N LEU A 34 -19.17 -11.54 47.50
CA LEU A 34 -17.89 -12.21 47.70
C LEU A 34 -17.74 -12.62 49.16
N HIS A 35 -17.28 -13.85 49.39
CA HIS A 35 -17.03 -14.41 50.72
C HIS A 35 -15.91 -13.60 51.43
N PRO A 36 -16.08 -13.17 52.71
CA PRO A 36 -15.13 -12.29 53.40
C PRO A 36 -13.69 -12.81 53.51
N ALA A 37 -13.50 -14.14 53.44
CA ALA A 37 -12.18 -14.76 53.47
C ALA A 37 -11.33 -14.51 52.20
N ALA A 38 -11.96 -14.12 51.07
CA ALA A 38 -11.24 -13.76 49.84
C ALA A 38 -10.64 -12.35 49.88
N VAL A 39 -11.11 -11.50 50.80
CA VAL A 39 -10.59 -10.13 51.01
C VAL A 39 -9.33 -10.13 51.87
N ALA A 40 -9.16 -11.14 52.73
CA ALA A 40 -8.03 -11.23 53.66
C ALA A 40 -6.71 -11.74 53.03
N ALA A 41 -6.71 -12.14 51.76
CA ALA A 41 -5.53 -12.65 51.06
C ALA A 41 -4.99 -11.71 49.95
N GLY A 42 -5.40 -10.43 49.94
CA GLY A 42 -4.98 -9.46 48.92
C GLY A 42 -4.71 -8.06 49.46
N ALA A 43 -3.44 -7.66 49.44
CA ALA A 43 -2.92 -6.29 49.38
C ALA A 43 -1.45 -6.48 48.96
N ASP A 44 -0.93 -6.13 47.77
CA ASP A 44 -1.25 -5.06 46.85
C ASP A 44 -1.02 -5.56 45.41
N GLY A 45 -2.05 -5.50 44.56
CA GLY A 45 -1.93 -5.79 43.13
C GLY A 45 -2.76 -4.81 42.32
N PRO A 46 -2.35 -4.48 41.08
CA PRO A 46 -3.10 -3.55 40.23
C PRO A 46 -4.54 -4.03 40.04
N GLU A 47 -5.48 -3.08 39.99
CA GLU A 47 -6.90 -3.37 39.76
C GLU A 47 -7.06 -4.15 38.45
N ILE A 48 -7.44 -5.43 38.54
CA ILE A 48 -7.55 -6.32 37.38
C ILE A 48 -8.86 -6.01 36.66
N ASP A 49 -8.79 -5.80 35.34
CA ASP A 49 -9.96 -5.62 34.47
C ASP A 49 -11.03 -6.71 34.74
N PRO A 50 -12.29 -6.34 35.06
CA PRO A 50 -13.34 -7.31 35.39
C PRO A 50 -13.64 -8.31 34.27
N GLY A 51 -13.50 -7.91 33.00
CA GLY A 51 -13.65 -8.77 31.83
C GLY A 51 -12.52 -9.78 31.70
N LEU A 52 -11.28 -9.37 31.95
CA LEU A 52 -10.12 -10.27 32.01
C LEU A 52 -10.25 -11.29 33.14
N LEU A 53 -10.66 -10.85 34.33
CA LEU A 53 -10.87 -11.75 35.46
C LEU A 53 -11.96 -12.78 35.16
N ARG A 54 -13.01 -12.39 34.43
CA ARG A 54 -14.02 -13.34 33.93
C ARG A 54 -13.40 -14.33 32.95
N ALA A 55 -12.63 -13.87 31.98
CA ALA A 55 -11.99 -14.74 30.99
C ALA A 55 -11.07 -15.78 31.63
N GLU A 56 -10.25 -15.39 32.61
CA GLU A 56 -9.39 -16.32 33.35
C GLU A 56 -10.19 -17.39 34.10
N ARG A 57 -11.33 -17.02 34.70
CA ARG A 57 -12.20 -17.95 35.41
C ARG A 57 -12.87 -18.96 34.47
N GLU A 58 -13.37 -18.49 33.33
CA GLU A 58 -13.99 -19.35 32.31
C GLU A 58 -12.94 -20.30 31.70
N CYS A 59 -11.70 -19.85 31.45
CA CYS A 59 -10.59 -20.72 31.01
C CYS A 59 -10.31 -21.86 32.00
N LEU A 60 -10.08 -21.53 33.27
CA LEU A 60 -9.74 -22.53 34.29
C LEU A 60 -10.90 -23.47 34.59
N GLY A 61 -12.12 -22.94 34.67
CA GLY A 61 -13.29 -23.76 34.94
C GLY A 61 -13.68 -24.68 33.77
N LEU A 62 -13.45 -24.26 32.51
CA LEU A 62 -13.54 -25.14 31.35
C LEU A 62 -12.44 -26.22 31.37
N ALA A 63 -11.19 -25.84 31.65
CA ALA A 63 -10.06 -26.78 31.74
C ALA A 63 -10.26 -27.86 32.83
N LEU A 64 -10.96 -27.52 33.93
CA LEU A 64 -11.28 -28.45 35.01
C LEU A 64 -12.49 -29.37 34.70
N ARG A 65 -13.28 -29.07 33.66
CA ARG A 65 -14.51 -29.81 33.28
C ARG A 65 -14.37 -30.65 32.03
N ASP A 66 -13.53 -30.22 31.10
CA ASP A 66 -13.51 -30.76 29.75
C ASP A 66 -12.07 -31.01 29.27
N PRO A 67 -11.72 -32.26 28.93
CA PRO A 67 -10.36 -32.62 28.48
C PRO A 67 -9.90 -31.93 27.19
N GLU A 68 -10.81 -31.61 26.27
CA GLU A 68 -10.46 -30.91 25.03
C GLU A 68 -10.17 -29.44 25.33
N ALA A 69 -10.98 -28.80 26.18
CA ALA A 69 -10.72 -27.46 26.67
C ALA A 69 -9.43 -27.37 27.49
N LEU A 70 -9.12 -28.38 28.30
CA LEU A 70 -7.86 -28.50 29.04
C LEU A 70 -6.67 -28.50 28.07
N ALA A 71 -6.72 -29.32 27.01
CA ALA A 71 -5.67 -29.36 25.99
C ALA A 71 -5.48 -28.01 25.29
N VAL A 72 -6.57 -27.28 25.01
CA VAL A 72 -6.49 -25.92 24.42
C VAL A 72 -5.89 -24.93 25.41
N VAL A 73 -6.32 -24.94 26.68
CA VAL A 73 -5.82 -24.01 27.70
C VAL A 73 -4.34 -24.24 27.99
N LEU A 74 -3.92 -25.49 28.21
CA LEU A 74 -2.51 -25.83 28.47
C LEU A 74 -1.64 -25.72 27.21
N GLY A 75 -2.22 -25.96 26.04
CA GLY A 75 -1.55 -25.75 24.76
C GLY A 75 -1.40 -24.28 24.39
N THR A 76 -2.19 -23.38 24.99
CA THR A 76 -2.23 -21.96 24.62
C THR A 76 -1.63 -21.00 25.64
N LEU A 77 -1.88 -21.22 26.93
CA LEU A 77 -1.52 -20.29 27.99
C LEU A 77 -0.39 -20.85 28.84
N GLU A 78 0.45 -19.97 29.37
CA GLU A 78 1.40 -20.26 30.45
C GLU A 78 0.87 -19.77 31.79
N GLU A 79 1.48 -20.22 32.90
CA GLU A 79 1.11 -19.74 34.24
C GLU A 79 1.23 -18.20 34.35
N THR A 80 2.22 -17.60 33.67
CA THR A 80 2.47 -16.15 33.73
C THR A 80 1.44 -15.32 32.97
N ASP A 81 0.59 -15.95 32.15
CA ASP A 81 -0.45 -15.26 31.39
C ASP A 81 -1.63 -14.81 32.25
N TYR A 82 -1.85 -15.45 33.40
CA TYR A 82 -2.91 -15.07 34.31
C TYR A 82 -2.50 -13.87 35.17
N ALA A 83 -3.36 -12.86 35.23
CA ALA A 83 -3.21 -11.68 36.07
C ALA A 83 -3.25 -12.04 37.55
N ARG A 84 -4.13 -12.98 37.93
CA ARG A 84 -4.35 -13.33 39.33
C ARG A 84 -3.38 -14.42 39.78
N PRO A 85 -2.56 -14.22 40.82
CA PRO A 85 -1.62 -15.23 41.30
C PRO A 85 -2.28 -16.57 41.65
N ALA A 86 -3.50 -16.55 42.18
CA ALA A 86 -4.28 -17.77 42.45
C ALA A 86 -4.56 -18.60 41.17
N HIS A 87 -4.80 -17.94 40.04
CA HIS A 87 -5.03 -18.61 38.75
C HIS A 87 -3.74 -19.18 38.16
N GLN A 88 -2.61 -18.50 38.35
CA GLN A 88 -1.28 -19.02 37.97
C GLN A 88 -1.00 -20.35 38.69
N LEU A 89 -1.27 -20.41 40.00
CA LEU A 89 -1.10 -21.62 40.81
C LEU A 89 -2.01 -22.77 40.37
N ILE A 90 -3.26 -22.48 40.00
CA ILE A 90 -4.18 -23.50 39.47
C ILE A 90 -3.69 -23.99 38.10
N HIS A 91 -3.27 -23.08 37.20
CA HIS A 91 -2.76 -23.45 35.89
C HIS A 91 -1.50 -24.32 36.00
N ASN A 92 -0.57 -23.98 36.89
CA ASN A 92 0.61 -24.80 37.14
C ASN A 92 0.24 -26.19 37.69
N ALA A 93 -0.74 -26.27 38.60
CA ALA A 93 -1.28 -27.55 39.06
C ALA A 93 -1.87 -28.38 37.90
N LEU A 94 -2.60 -27.75 36.98
CA LEU A 94 -3.11 -28.42 35.77
C LEU A 94 -1.96 -28.94 34.89
N MET A 95 -0.91 -28.12 34.67
CA MET A 95 0.28 -28.49 33.89
C MET A 95 1.08 -29.63 34.50
N GLU A 96 1.22 -29.69 35.83
CA GLU A 96 1.96 -30.76 36.51
C GLU A 96 1.16 -32.06 36.62
N LEU A 97 -0.17 -32.02 36.63
CA LEU A 97 -1.04 -33.20 36.71
C LEU A 97 -1.34 -33.82 35.33
N HIS A 98 -1.43 -32.99 34.28
CA HIS A 98 -1.72 -33.39 32.90
C HIS A 98 -0.76 -34.42 32.25
N PRO A 99 0.53 -34.57 32.65
CA PRO A 99 1.41 -35.56 32.04
C PRO A 99 1.03 -37.01 32.36
N GLU A 100 0.26 -37.28 33.42
CA GLU A 100 0.01 -38.66 33.88
C GLU A 100 -1.47 -39.10 33.90
N ARG A 101 -2.48 -38.21 34.00
CA ARG A 101 -3.92 -38.56 34.05
C ARG A 101 -4.85 -37.42 33.59
N PRO A 102 -6.15 -37.70 33.28
CA PRO A 102 -7.17 -36.65 33.12
C PRO A 102 -7.29 -35.82 34.39
N THR A 103 -7.21 -34.50 34.27
CA THR A 103 -7.15 -33.59 35.42
C THR A 103 -8.56 -33.15 35.82
N ASP A 104 -9.12 -33.75 36.89
CA ASP A 104 -10.40 -33.35 37.48
C ASP A 104 -10.22 -32.38 38.68
N GLU A 105 -11.32 -31.72 39.08
CA GLU A 105 -11.36 -30.79 40.21
C GLU A 105 -10.75 -31.38 41.49
N ALA A 106 -11.08 -32.63 41.81
CA ALA A 106 -10.63 -33.30 43.02
C ALA A 106 -9.11 -33.50 43.02
N SER A 107 -8.53 -33.84 41.87
CA SER A 107 -7.09 -34.03 41.67
C SER A 107 -6.32 -32.72 41.86
N VAL A 108 -6.85 -31.61 41.33
CA VAL A 108 -6.25 -30.28 41.50
C VAL A 108 -6.33 -29.81 42.95
N VAL A 109 -7.47 -29.99 43.61
CA VAL A 109 -7.63 -29.66 45.04
C VAL A 109 -6.67 -30.48 45.89
N GLY A 110 -6.57 -31.78 45.63
CA GLY A 110 -5.64 -32.68 46.31
C GLY A 110 -4.19 -32.24 46.14
N TYR A 111 -3.78 -31.93 44.91
CA TYR A 111 -2.44 -31.44 44.58
C TYR A 111 -2.11 -30.13 45.33
N LEU A 112 -3.03 -29.16 45.32
CA LEU A 112 -2.84 -27.87 46.00
C LEU A 112 -2.84 -27.99 47.53
N ALA A 113 -3.57 -28.96 48.10
CA ALA A 113 -3.62 -29.19 49.54
C ALA A 113 -2.30 -29.75 50.10
N HIS A 114 -1.62 -30.61 49.34
CA HIS A 114 -0.41 -31.31 49.78
C HIS A 114 0.89 -30.49 49.59
N ARG A 115 0.87 -29.43 48.77
CA ARG A 115 2.04 -28.56 48.58
C ARG A 115 2.03 -27.39 49.57
N MET A 116 3.04 -27.40 50.44
CA MET A 116 3.24 -26.39 51.47
C MET A 116 4.27 -25.36 51.03
N VAL A 117 3.98 -24.08 51.26
CA VAL A 117 4.91 -22.97 51.00
C VAL A 117 5.29 -22.24 52.29
N PRO A 118 6.55 -21.82 52.45
CA PRO A 118 6.98 -20.99 53.57
C PRO A 118 6.25 -19.64 53.55
N MET A 119 5.79 -19.18 54.72
CA MET A 119 5.23 -17.85 54.89
C MET A 119 6.16 -17.00 55.75
N GLY A 120 6.16 -15.68 55.52
CA GLY A 120 6.91 -14.73 56.36
C GLY A 120 6.51 -14.75 57.85
N SER A 121 5.38 -15.37 58.19
CA SER A 121 4.85 -15.57 59.54
C SER A 121 5.33 -16.87 60.23
N GLY A 122 6.19 -17.66 59.59
CA GLY A 122 6.85 -18.83 60.20
C GLY A 122 6.03 -20.14 60.24
N LYS A 123 4.73 -20.11 59.91
CA LYS A 123 3.92 -21.34 59.71
C LYS A 123 3.70 -21.59 58.22
N PRO A 124 4.07 -22.77 57.69
CA PRO A 124 3.84 -23.08 56.27
C PRO A 124 2.35 -23.15 55.98
N ALA A 125 1.94 -22.64 54.82
CA ALA A 125 0.55 -22.65 54.35
C ALA A 125 0.44 -23.49 53.07
N SER A 126 -0.68 -24.18 52.85
CA SER A 126 -0.88 -24.95 51.62
C SER A 126 -1.13 -24.02 50.43
N LEU A 127 -0.76 -24.44 49.22
CA LEU A 127 -1.13 -23.70 48.01
C LEU A 127 -2.66 -23.55 47.87
N LEU A 128 -3.43 -24.53 48.35
CA LEU A 128 -4.89 -24.46 48.41
C LEU A 128 -5.38 -23.25 49.21
N SER A 129 -4.74 -22.94 50.34
CA SER A 129 -5.10 -21.74 51.11
C SER A 129 -4.80 -20.44 50.37
N ARG A 130 -3.73 -20.39 49.56
CA ARG A 130 -3.37 -19.22 48.72
C ARG A 130 -4.30 -19.02 47.53
N VAL A 131 -4.87 -20.09 47.02
CA VAL A 131 -5.83 -20.07 45.91
C VAL A 131 -7.22 -19.59 46.36
N GLY A 132 -7.52 -19.63 47.66
CA GLY A 132 -8.82 -19.26 48.23
C GLY A 132 -9.64 -20.44 48.78
N GLY A 133 -9.00 -21.59 48.96
CA GLY A 133 -9.61 -22.81 49.47
C GLY A 133 -10.32 -23.64 48.41
N GLN A 134 -10.79 -24.83 48.81
CA GLN A 134 -11.49 -25.77 47.93
C GLN A 134 -12.74 -25.13 47.29
N MET A 135 -13.48 -24.33 48.05
CA MET A 135 -14.69 -23.66 47.56
C MET A 135 -14.41 -22.73 46.38
N TYR A 136 -13.21 -22.16 46.27
CA TYR A 136 -12.87 -21.30 45.13
C TYR A 136 -12.67 -22.11 43.85
N VAL A 137 -12.00 -23.26 43.92
CA VAL A 137 -11.80 -24.16 42.77
C VAL A 137 -13.15 -24.73 42.33
N HIS A 138 -13.99 -25.10 43.29
CA HIS A 138 -15.37 -25.52 43.02
C HIS A 138 -16.19 -24.43 42.33
N ASP A 139 -16.08 -23.19 42.80
CA ASP A 139 -16.75 -22.04 42.19
C ASP A 139 -16.31 -21.80 40.74
N LEU A 140 -15.04 -22.04 40.39
CA LEU A 140 -14.57 -21.94 39.01
C LEU A 140 -15.32 -22.93 38.11
N VAL A 141 -15.45 -24.18 38.55
CA VAL A 141 -16.16 -25.24 37.82
C VAL A 141 -17.66 -24.95 37.71
N TRP A 142 -18.29 -24.63 38.85
CA TRP A 142 -19.74 -24.46 38.97
C TRP A 142 -20.26 -23.19 38.30
N LYS A 143 -19.51 -22.09 38.37
CA LYS A 143 -19.93 -20.79 37.81
C LYS A 143 -19.47 -20.58 36.37
N THR A 144 -18.72 -21.53 35.79
CA THR A 144 -18.36 -21.50 34.37
C THR A 144 -19.61 -21.60 33.53
N SER A 145 -19.89 -20.52 32.82
CA SER A 145 -21.06 -20.36 31.95
C SER A 145 -20.74 -20.68 30.49
N ALA A 146 -19.46 -20.66 30.14
CA ALA A 146 -18.97 -20.96 28.81
C ALA A 146 -19.10 -22.45 28.45
N THR A 147 -19.21 -22.70 27.15
CA THR A 147 -19.15 -24.05 26.56
C THR A 147 -17.73 -24.36 26.08
N PRO A 148 -17.32 -25.64 25.96
CA PRO A 148 -15.99 -26.00 25.45
C PRO A 148 -15.65 -25.37 24.08
N THR A 149 -16.64 -25.20 23.20
CA THR A 149 -16.46 -24.52 21.90
C THR A 149 -16.03 -23.04 22.00
N GLN A 150 -16.25 -22.41 23.16
CA GLN A 150 -15.88 -21.02 23.42
C GLN A 150 -14.51 -20.88 24.09
N VAL A 151 -13.81 -21.98 24.41
CA VAL A 151 -12.51 -21.95 25.10
C VAL A 151 -11.49 -21.06 24.38
N GLY A 152 -11.43 -21.13 23.05
CA GLY A 152 -10.51 -20.33 22.24
C GLY A 152 -10.72 -18.82 22.36
N TYR A 153 -11.96 -18.38 22.58
CA TYR A 153 -12.29 -16.95 22.76
C TYR A 153 -11.68 -16.41 24.06
N TYR A 154 -11.87 -17.12 25.18
CA TYR A 154 -11.36 -16.68 26.49
C TYR A 154 -9.85 -16.81 26.59
N VAL A 155 -9.29 -17.89 26.04
CA VAL A 155 -7.86 -18.11 25.93
C VAL A 155 -7.19 -16.97 25.15
N HIS A 156 -7.79 -16.53 24.03
CA HIS A 156 -7.29 -15.38 23.28
C HIS A 156 -7.33 -14.08 24.11
N GLN A 157 -8.39 -13.85 24.90
CA GLN A 157 -8.48 -12.66 25.75
C GLN A 157 -7.39 -12.63 26.83
N VAL A 158 -7.14 -13.76 27.51
CA VAL A 158 -6.10 -13.89 28.53
C VAL A 158 -4.70 -13.69 27.91
N SER A 159 -4.42 -14.36 26.79
CA SER A 159 -3.15 -14.23 26.07
C SER A 159 -2.90 -12.79 25.55
N ALA A 160 -3.92 -12.15 24.98
CA ALA A 160 -3.82 -10.78 24.50
C ALA A 160 -3.59 -9.78 25.65
N ALA A 161 -4.22 -10.00 26.81
CA ALA A 161 -3.99 -9.19 28.00
C ALA A 161 -2.58 -9.38 28.57
N SER A 162 -2.09 -10.62 28.65
CA SER A 162 -0.72 -10.94 29.04
C SER A 162 0.30 -10.23 28.14
N THR A 163 0.09 -10.30 26.81
CA THR A 163 0.93 -9.61 25.82
C THR A 163 0.97 -8.10 26.07
N ARG A 164 -0.18 -7.46 26.32
CA ARG A 164 -0.23 -6.02 26.64
C ARG A 164 0.53 -5.68 27.93
N ARG A 165 0.41 -6.50 28.98
CA ARG A 165 1.16 -6.31 30.24
C ARG A 165 2.67 -6.44 30.01
N ALA A 166 3.10 -7.47 29.30
CA ALA A 166 4.52 -7.70 29.00
C ALA A 166 5.13 -6.54 28.18
N ILE A 167 4.38 -5.98 27.22
CA ILE A 167 4.78 -4.79 26.48
C ILE A 167 4.91 -3.58 27.43
N ALA A 168 3.91 -3.35 28.28
CA ALA A 168 3.92 -2.22 29.21
C ALA A 168 5.09 -2.28 30.21
N GLU A 169 5.33 -3.46 30.81
CA GLU A 169 6.46 -3.68 31.73
C GLU A 169 7.81 -3.42 31.05
N ARG A 170 7.96 -3.86 29.80
CA ARG A 170 9.20 -3.68 29.03
C ARG A 170 9.38 -2.27 28.51
N ALA A 171 8.31 -1.59 28.12
CA ALA A 171 8.38 -0.17 27.79
C ALA A 171 8.88 0.65 28.99
N VAL A 172 8.42 0.30 30.21
CA VAL A 172 8.93 0.89 31.45
C VAL A 172 10.40 0.52 31.70
N ALA A 173 10.81 -0.73 31.47
CA ALA A 173 12.20 -1.15 31.61
C ALA A 173 13.14 -0.44 30.62
N LEU A 174 12.73 -0.34 29.34
CA LEU A 174 13.46 0.37 28.29
C LEU A 174 13.56 1.86 28.61
N HIS A 175 12.48 2.48 29.06
CA HIS A 175 12.49 3.88 29.47
C HIS A 175 13.45 4.14 30.65
N ARG A 176 13.46 3.26 31.65
CA ARG A 176 14.43 3.33 32.78
C ARG A 176 15.86 3.16 32.30
N LEU A 177 16.12 2.20 31.41
CA LEU A 177 17.44 1.95 30.85
C LEU A 177 17.94 3.15 30.03
N ALA A 178 17.10 3.69 29.13
CA ALA A 178 17.41 4.88 28.34
C ALA A 178 17.62 6.16 29.17
N SER A 179 17.02 6.23 30.36
CA SER A 179 17.17 7.36 31.28
C SER A 179 18.39 7.24 32.19
N THR A 180 19.13 6.13 32.12
CA THR A 180 20.33 5.91 32.94
C THR A 180 21.57 6.51 32.26
N PRO A 181 22.31 7.43 32.90
CA PRO A 181 23.47 8.07 32.27
C PRO A 181 24.58 7.07 31.95
N GLY A 182 25.12 7.10 30.72
CA GLY A 182 26.28 6.29 30.31
C GLY A 182 25.96 4.88 29.83
N VAL A 183 24.69 4.56 29.54
CA VAL A 183 24.30 3.26 28.98
C VAL A 183 24.82 3.09 27.55
N ASP A 184 25.32 1.90 27.28
CA ASP A 184 25.79 1.46 25.97
C ASP A 184 24.61 1.24 25.01
N LEU A 185 24.74 1.74 23.77
CA LEU A 185 23.71 1.61 22.74
C LEU A 185 23.45 0.14 22.37
N ASP A 186 24.47 -0.73 22.49
CA ASP A 186 24.32 -2.18 22.27
C ASP A 186 23.50 -2.84 23.38
N GLU A 187 23.47 -2.28 24.59
CA GLU A 187 22.61 -2.74 25.68
C GLU A 187 21.16 -2.31 25.47
N LEU A 188 20.95 -1.08 24.96
CA LEU A 188 19.64 -0.61 24.55
C LEU A 188 19.06 -1.44 23.40
N GLN A 189 19.89 -1.72 22.38
CA GLN A 189 19.51 -2.53 21.22
C GLN A 189 19.16 -3.96 21.65
N ARG A 190 19.95 -4.59 22.53
CA ARG A 190 19.63 -5.92 23.07
C ARG A 190 18.30 -5.95 23.81
N GLU A 191 17.93 -4.89 24.53
CA GLU A 191 16.64 -4.84 25.23
C GLU A 191 15.46 -4.64 24.25
N ILE A 192 15.66 -3.87 23.17
CA ILE A 192 14.73 -3.76 22.05
C ILE A 192 14.57 -5.11 21.33
N ASP A 193 15.66 -5.81 21.06
CA ASP A 193 15.65 -7.12 20.39
C ASP A 193 14.95 -8.16 21.26
N ARG A 194 15.19 -8.18 22.58
CA ARG A 194 14.44 -9.02 23.52
C ARG A 194 12.97 -8.65 23.57
N ALA A 195 12.62 -7.36 23.47
CA ALA A 195 11.25 -6.88 23.36
C ALA A 195 10.58 -7.45 22.11
N HIS A 196 11.26 -7.39 20.97
CA HIS A 196 10.83 -7.96 19.69
C HIS A 196 10.74 -9.49 19.70
N GLU A 197 11.69 -10.20 20.30
CA GLU A 197 11.70 -11.67 20.37
C GLU A 197 10.48 -12.23 21.10
N ARG A 198 10.03 -11.58 22.18
CA ARG A 198 8.83 -12.01 22.93
C ARG A 198 7.52 -11.52 22.31
N LEU A 199 7.57 -10.49 21.45
CA LEU A 199 6.47 -10.14 20.55
C LEU A 199 6.32 -11.18 19.42
N ARG A 200 7.45 -11.73 18.94
CA ARG A 200 7.52 -12.81 17.94
C ARG A 200 7.17 -14.19 18.52
N TRP A 201 7.55 -14.47 19.78
CA TRP A 201 7.24 -15.71 20.49
C TRP A 201 5.93 -15.59 21.27
N ARG A 202 4.84 -16.16 20.76
CA ARG A 202 3.60 -16.39 21.52
C ARG A 202 3.48 -17.86 21.90
N PRO A 203 3.84 -18.30 23.13
CA PRO A 203 3.54 -19.69 23.52
C PRO A 203 2.05 -19.91 23.25
N GLY A 204 1.75 -20.95 22.48
CA GLY A 204 0.40 -21.45 22.34
C GLY A 204 -0.66 -20.59 21.61
N GLY A 205 -0.37 -19.36 21.18
CA GLY A 205 -1.31 -18.58 20.35
C GLY A 205 -1.77 -19.41 19.15
N GLY A 206 -3.04 -19.81 19.14
CA GLY A 206 -3.64 -20.49 18.00
C GLY A 206 -3.35 -19.72 16.72
N TRP A 207 -3.17 -20.43 15.62
CA TRP A 207 -2.85 -19.82 14.33
C TRP A 207 -3.86 -18.70 14.00
N GLY A 208 -3.36 -17.47 13.91
CA GLY A 208 -4.15 -16.33 13.40
C GLY A 208 -4.34 -16.46 11.89
N GLU A 209 -5.29 -15.72 11.32
CA GLU A 209 -5.48 -15.72 9.86
C GLU A 209 -4.23 -15.14 9.16
N PRO A 210 -3.62 -15.86 8.20
CA PRO A 210 -2.47 -15.34 7.46
C PRO A 210 -2.85 -14.05 6.74
N ARG A 211 -1.99 -13.04 6.87
CA ARG A 211 -2.16 -11.76 6.17
C ARG A 211 -1.89 -11.96 4.66
N PRO A 212 -2.56 -11.24 3.76
CA PRO A 212 -2.25 -11.32 2.32
C PRO A 212 -0.76 -11.09 2.04
N LEU A 213 -0.18 -11.84 1.10
CA LEU A 213 1.24 -11.74 0.72
C LEU A 213 1.57 -10.42 0.03
N THR A 214 0.59 -9.90 -0.68
CA THR A 214 0.61 -8.59 -1.31
C THR A 214 -0.15 -7.61 -0.43
N ARG A 215 0.43 -6.42 -0.25
CA ARG A 215 -0.31 -5.28 0.31
C ARG A 215 -1.51 -5.03 -0.59
N GLN A 216 -2.72 -5.02 -0.03
CA GLN A 216 -3.89 -4.57 -0.76
C GLN A 216 -3.74 -3.07 -1.04
N MET A 217 -3.77 -2.71 -2.32
CA MET A 217 -3.68 -1.33 -2.72
C MET A 217 -5.01 -0.63 -2.44
N PRO A 218 -5.02 0.63 -1.96
CA PRO A 218 -6.26 1.36 -1.79
C PRO A 218 -6.97 1.45 -3.15
N PRO A 219 -8.29 1.18 -3.23
CA PRO A 219 -9.01 1.33 -4.49
C PRO A 219 -9.13 2.81 -4.88
N LEU A 220 -9.24 3.07 -6.18
CA LEU A 220 -9.50 4.42 -6.68
C LEU A 220 -10.80 4.97 -6.05
N PRO A 221 -10.81 6.16 -5.42
CA PRO A 221 -12.01 6.78 -4.91
C PRO A 221 -12.82 7.40 -6.07
N VAL A 222 -13.48 6.54 -6.85
CA VAL A 222 -14.30 6.93 -8.02
C VAL A 222 -15.35 7.98 -7.65
N SER A 223 -15.85 7.96 -6.40
CA SER A 223 -16.79 8.94 -5.87
C SER A 223 -16.22 10.35 -5.69
N SER A 224 -14.90 10.54 -5.77
CA SER A 224 -14.27 11.85 -5.73
C SER A 224 -14.05 12.43 -7.13
N LEU A 225 -14.25 11.65 -8.20
CA LEU A 225 -14.15 12.17 -9.57
C LEU A 225 -15.35 13.06 -9.94
N PRO A 226 -15.17 14.09 -10.79
CA PRO A 226 -16.26 14.92 -11.34
C PRO A 226 -17.38 14.11 -11.99
N GLY A 227 -18.60 14.64 -12.06
CA GLY A 227 -19.80 13.94 -12.52
C GLY A 227 -19.61 13.21 -13.86
N VAL A 228 -19.18 13.92 -14.89
CA VAL A 228 -18.97 13.34 -16.24
C VAL A 228 -17.83 12.32 -16.25
N VAL A 229 -16.71 12.64 -15.60
CA VAL A 229 -15.53 11.76 -15.53
C VAL A 229 -15.87 10.48 -14.77
N ARG A 230 -16.59 10.59 -13.65
CA ARG A 230 -17.06 9.47 -12.83
C ARG A 230 -17.96 8.54 -13.62
N ARG A 231 -18.94 9.08 -14.35
CA ARG A 231 -19.86 8.30 -15.19
C ARG A 231 -19.10 7.56 -16.28
N LEU A 232 -18.21 8.25 -17.00
CA LEU A 232 -17.34 7.63 -18.00
C LEU A 232 -16.49 6.50 -17.41
N VAL A 233 -15.79 6.74 -16.29
CA VAL A 233 -14.91 5.75 -15.66
C VAL A 233 -15.68 4.48 -15.28
N ARG A 234 -16.88 4.63 -14.70
CA ARG A 234 -17.75 3.50 -14.38
C ARG A 234 -18.21 2.75 -15.61
N ALA A 235 -18.68 3.47 -16.64
CA ALA A 235 -19.18 2.87 -17.87
C ALA A 235 -18.07 2.14 -18.64
N VAL A 236 -16.89 2.75 -18.81
CA VAL A 236 -15.74 2.13 -19.46
C VAL A 236 -15.29 0.91 -18.67
N SER A 237 -15.09 1.02 -17.35
CA SER A 237 -14.68 -0.10 -16.50
C SER A 237 -15.65 -1.29 -16.56
N ALA A 238 -16.96 -1.03 -16.58
CA ALA A 238 -17.98 -2.06 -16.74
C ALA A 238 -17.93 -2.70 -18.14
N THR A 239 -17.85 -1.88 -19.19
CA THR A 239 -17.82 -2.32 -20.59
C THR A 239 -16.57 -3.14 -20.90
N THR A 240 -15.42 -2.75 -20.37
CA THR A 240 -14.14 -3.43 -20.60
C THR A 240 -13.84 -4.49 -19.54
N GLU A 241 -14.62 -4.62 -18.47
CA GLU A 241 -14.29 -5.47 -17.30
C GLU A 241 -12.84 -5.27 -16.84
N SER A 242 -12.38 -4.01 -16.84
CA SER A 242 -11.04 -3.61 -16.42
C SER A 242 -11.12 -2.78 -15.14
N PRO A 243 -10.04 -2.68 -14.35
CA PRO A 243 -10.02 -1.81 -13.18
C PRO A 243 -10.41 -0.36 -13.53
N PRO A 244 -11.19 0.33 -12.68
CA PRO A 244 -11.60 1.71 -12.92
C PRO A 244 -10.40 2.68 -13.00
N ASP A 245 -9.30 2.32 -12.38
CA ASP A 245 -8.01 3.03 -12.39
C ASP A 245 -7.49 3.27 -13.81
N LEU A 246 -7.58 2.25 -14.69
CA LEU A 246 -7.15 2.36 -16.08
C LEU A 246 -7.99 3.39 -16.83
N ALA A 247 -9.30 3.33 -16.66
CA ALA A 247 -10.23 4.26 -17.29
C ALA A 247 -10.06 5.69 -16.76
N ALA A 248 -9.85 5.85 -15.44
CA ALA A 248 -9.64 7.15 -14.82
C ALA A 248 -8.37 7.81 -15.33
N PHE A 249 -7.24 7.09 -15.35
CA PHE A 249 -5.97 7.65 -15.81
C PHE A 249 -6.01 8.00 -17.30
N ALA A 250 -6.62 7.16 -18.14
CA ALA A 250 -6.80 7.45 -19.56
C ALA A 250 -7.75 8.64 -19.80
N ALA A 251 -8.83 8.76 -19.02
CA ALA A 251 -9.75 9.90 -19.08
C ALA A 251 -9.10 11.21 -18.62
N LEU A 252 -8.32 11.19 -17.53
CA LEU A 252 -7.56 12.35 -17.04
C LEU A 252 -6.53 12.83 -18.07
N ALA A 253 -5.80 11.90 -18.70
CA ALA A 253 -4.88 12.22 -19.78
C ALA A 253 -5.62 12.81 -21.00
N THR A 254 -6.78 12.25 -21.36
CA THR A 254 -7.62 12.76 -22.46
C THR A 254 -8.10 14.19 -22.17
N LEU A 255 -8.57 14.44 -20.95
CA LEU A 255 -9.01 15.76 -20.52
C LEU A 255 -7.86 16.77 -20.52
N ALA A 256 -6.70 16.40 -19.98
CA ALA A 256 -5.48 17.22 -20.00
C ALA A 256 -4.97 17.49 -21.43
N ALA A 257 -5.11 16.54 -22.35
CA ALA A 257 -4.78 16.73 -23.76
C ALA A 257 -5.76 17.68 -24.45
N SER A 258 -7.05 17.59 -24.11
CA SER A 258 -8.09 18.46 -24.67
C SER A 258 -7.88 19.93 -24.34
N THR A 259 -7.23 20.26 -23.22
CA THR A 259 -6.95 21.67 -22.87
C THR A 259 -5.97 22.35 -23.83
N ARG A 260 -5.21 21.56 -24.62
CA ARG A 260 -4.06 22.01 -25.42
C ARG A 260 -3.09 22.90 -24.65
N GLY A 261 -2.97 22.73 -23.33
CA GLY A 261 -2.13 23.60 -22.52
C GLY A 261 -2.51 25.08 -22.60
N ALA A 262 -3.75 25.41 -22.95
CA ALA A 262 -4.21 26.79 -23.07
C ALA A 262 -4.38 27.47 -21.71
N TRP A 263 -4.48 26.69 -20.64
CA TRP A 263 -4.82 27.16 -19.30
C TRP A 263 -3.67 27.01 -18.31
N GLN A 264 -3.46 28.05 -17.50
CA GLN A 264 -2.51 28.09 -16.40
C GLN A 264 -3.23 28.44 -15.10
N VAL A 265 -2.98 27.66 -14.06
CA VAL A 265 -3.55 27.85 -12.73
C VAL A 265 -2.65 28.77 -11.93
N HIS A 266 -3.21 29.81 -11.32
CA HIS A 266 -2.52 30.72 -10.41
C HIS A 266 -2.87 30.34 -8.97
N VAL A 267 -1.92 29.69 -8.29
CA VAL A 267 -2.10 29.19 -6.92
C VAL A 267 -1.92 30.32 -5.89
N GLY A 268 -0.93 31.19 -6.10
CA GLY A 268 -0.61 32.30 -5.20
C GLY A 268 0.90 32.59 -5.18
N GLY A 269 1.30 33.81 -4.82
CA GLY A 269 2.72 34.15 -4.62
C GLY A 269 3.63 33.97 -5.85
N GLY A 270 3.07 34.06 -7.06
CA GLY A 270 3.79 33.80 -8.32
C GLY A 270 3.87 32.33 -8.75
N TRP A 271 3.39 31.39 -7.92
CA TRP A 271 3.32 29.99 -8.29
C TRP A 271 2.20 29.75 -9.31
N THR A 272 2.57 29.12 -10.41
CA THR A 272 1.66 28.70 -11.48
C THR A 272 1.83 27.24 -11.86
N GLU A 273 0.74 26.60 -12.31
CA GLU A 273 0.72 25.21 -12.79
C GLU A 273 0.03 25.11 -14.15
N GLN A 274 0.50 24.22 -15.02
CA GLN A 274 -0.10 23.99 -16.35
C GLN A 274 -1.16 22.89 -16.30
N THR A 275 -2.12 22.90 -17.22
CA THR A 275 -3.17 21.86 -17.28
C THR A 275 -2.74 20.53 -17.94
N CYS A 276 -1.44 20.31 -18.15
CA CYS A 276 -0.93 19.02 -18.64
C CYS A 276 -0.63 18.04 -17.51
N LEU A 277 -0.78 16.74 -17.77
CA LEU A 277 -0.53 15.68 -16.81
C LEU A 277 0.41 14.61 -17.35
N TYR A 278 1.27 14.07 -16.48
CA TYR A 278 1.96 12.79 -16.69
C TYR A 278 1.31 11.76 -15.77
N VAL A 279 0.70 10.73 -16.34
CA VAL A 279 0.00 9.68 -15.60
C VAL A 279 0.39 8.31 -16.15
N ALA A 280 0.55 7.33 -15.26
CA ALA A 280 0.89 5.95 -15.60
C ALA A 280 0.03 4.97 -14.80
N ALA A 281 -0.85 4.24 -15.48
CA ALA A 281 -1.59 3.13 -14.90
C ALA A 281 -0.98 1.80 -15.35
N LEU A 282 -0.55 1.00 -14.38
CA LEU A 282 0.15 -0.26 -14.57
C LEU A 282 -0.82 -1.42 -14.48
N SER A 283 -0.85 -2.26 -15.51
CA SER A 283 -1.62 -3.50 -15.45
C SER A 283 -1.02 -4.62 -16.28
N ASP A 284 -1.31 -5.85 -15.86
CA ASP A 284 -0.81 -7.05 -16.52
C ASP A 284 -1.35 -7.19 -17.95
N SER A 285 -0.77 -8.14 -18.69
CA SER A 285 -1.30 -8.50 -20.00
C SER A 285 -2.74 -9.02 -19.89
N GLY A 286 -3.56 -8.76 -20.90
CA GLY A 286 -4.94 -9.26 -20.95
C GLY A 286 -5.97 -8.47 -20.13
N THR A 287 -5.64 -7.29 -19.60
CA THR A 287 -6.56 -6.38 -18.87
C THR A 287 -7.38 -5.44 -19.76
N ARG A 288 -7.39 -5.68 -21.09
CA ARG A 288 -8.11 -4.88 -22.11
C ARG A 288 -7.71 -3.38 -22.12
N LYS A 289 -6.45 -3.08 -21.82
CA LYS A 289 -5.82 -1.74 -21.84
C LYS A 289 -6.15 -0.96 -23.13
N THR A 290 -5.99 -1.60 -24.28
CA THR A 290 -6.27 -1.01 -25.60
C THR A 290 -7.71 -0.55 -25.74
N ALA A 291 -8.67 -1.34 -25.28
CA ALA A 291 -10.08 -0.99 -25.32
C ALA A 291 -10.38 0.23 -24.44
N VAL A 292 -9.79 0.28 -23.24
CA VAL A 292 -9.90 1.43 -22.32
C VAL A 292 -9.37 2.70 -22.98
N VAL A 293 -8.13 2.67 -23.49
CA VAL A 293 -7.52 3.83 -24.16
C VAL A 293 -8.36 4.28 -25.36
N ASN A 294 -8.84 3.33 -26.17
CA ASN A 294 -9.64 3.64 -27.35
C ASN A 294 -10.97 4.34 -26.99
N LEU A 295 -11.69 3.83 -25.98
CA LEU A 295 -12.96 4.41 -25.54
C LEU A 295 -12.77 5.81 -24.96
N THR A 296 -11.75 6.02 -24.11
CA THR A 296 -11.54 7.33 -23.49
C THR A 296 -11.02 8.37 -24.47
N THR A 297 -10.17 7.99 -25.44
CA THR A 297 -9.54 8.92 -26.40
C THR A 297 -10.36 9.14 -27.68
N ALA A 298 -11.46 8.41 -27.89
CA ALA A 298 -12.30 8.51 -29.08
C ALA A 298 -12.68 9.96 -29.45
N PRO A 299 -13.07 10.84 -28.51
CA PRO A 299 -13.38 12.24 -28.85
C PRO A 299 -12.20 13.02 -29.43
N LEU A 300 -10.97 12.82 -28.92
CA LEU A 300 -9.78 13.50 -29.45
C LEU A 300 -9.47 13.04 -30.88
N ARG A 301 -9.63 11.74 -31.16
CA ARG A 301 -9.45 11.19 -32.51
C ARG A 301 -10.55 11.64 -33.47
N ALA A 302 -11.76 11.90 -32.99
CA ALA A 302 -12.81 12.52 -33.79
C ALA A 302 -12.43 13.96 -34.16
N LEU A 303 -12.07 14.78 -33.16
CA LEU A 303 -11.64 16.17 -33.36
C LEU A 303 -10.44 16.29 -34.32
N GLU A 304 -9.43 15.43 -34.16
CA GLU A 304 -8.26 15.41 -35.06
C GLU A 304 -8.65 15.09 -36.50
N ARG A 305 -9.56 14.12 -36.71
CA ARG A 305 -10.07 13.78 -38.05
C ARG A 305 -10.88 14.91 -38.66
N ASP A 306 -11.76 15.53 -37.88
CA ASP A 306 -12.63 16.61 -38.35
C ASP A 306 -11.78 17.82 -38.77
N LEU A 307 -10.83 18.26 -37.94
CA LEU A 307 -9.91 19.35 -38.26
C LEU A 307 -8.99 19.03 -39.44
N ALA A 308 -8.45 17.81 -39.51
CA ALA A 308 -7.65 17.39 -40.66
C ALA A 308 -8.46 17.37 -41.97
N SER A 309 -9.77 17.10 -41.88
CA SER A 309 -10.67 17.15 -43.04
C SER A 309 -10.93 18.58 -43.50
N GLU A 310 -11.14 19.51 -42.56
CA GLU A 310 -11.34 20.93 -42.82
C GLU A 310 -10.11 21.60 -43.43
N SER A 311 -8.91 21.22 -42.99
CA SER A 311 -7.67 21.84 -43.48
C SER A 311 -7.42 21.60 -44.97
N GLY A 312 -7.87 20.50 -45.58
CA GLY A 312 -7.71 20.34 -47.04
C GLY A 312 -7.93 18.95 -47.64
N GLY A 313 -8.26 17.94 -46.84
CA GLY A 313 -8.48 16.58 -47.33
C GLY A 313 -7.21 15.86 -47.82
N ARG A 314 -7.24 14.52 -47.76
CA ARG A 314 -6.08 13.65 -48.07
C ARG A 314 -5.49 13.90 -49.46
N ALA A 315 -6.34 14.17 -50.46
CA ALA A 315 -5.93 14.38 -51.84
C ALA A 315 -5.09 15.66 -52.02
N ARG A 316 -5.50 16.79 -51.41
CA ARG A 316 -4.74 18.05 -51.50
C ARG A 316 -3.36 17.89 -50.87
N ARG A 317 -3.30 17.24 -49.71
CA ARG A 317 -2.03 16.98 -49.00
C ARG A 317 -1.10 16.08 -49.81
N GLU A 318 -1.64 15.04 -50.46
CA GLU A 318 -0.85 14.17 -51.34
C GLU A 318 -0.32 14.92 -52.57
N ILE A 319 -1.12 15.82 -53.16
CA ILE A 319 -0.70 16.67 -54.28
C ILE A 319 0.43 17.60 -53.84
N LEU A 320 0.27 18.30 -52.73
CA LEU A 320 1.29 19.23 -52.23
C LEU A 320 2.58 18.48 -51.84
N ALA A 321 2.48 17.30 -51.23
CA ALA A 321 3.65 16.50 -50.87
C ALA A 321 4.45 16.06 -52.12
N LYS A 322 3.76 15.69 -53.21
CA LYS A 322 4.41 15.37 -54.49
C LYS A 322 5.06 16.60 -55.10
N ARG A 323 4.40 17.77 -55.07
CA ARG A 323 4.97 19.02 -55.58
C ARG A 323 6.20 19.46 -54.76
N TYR A 324 6.12 19.38 -53.43
CA TYR A 324 7.23 19.69 -52.54
C TYR A 324 8.43 18.79 -52.83
N ALA A 325 8.21 17.47 -52.93
CA ALA A 325 9.28 16.52 -53.26
C ALA A 325 9.93 16.83 -54.62
N ALA A 326 9.15 17.22 -55.62
CA ALA A 326 9.67 17.62 -56.93
C ALA A 326 10.47 18.93 -56.88
N ALA A 327 10.02 19.93 -56.11
CA ALA A 327 10.74 21.18 -55.90
C ALA A 327 12.08 20.95 -55.19
N VAL A 328 12.10 20.12 -54.14
CA VAL A 328 13.32 19.72 -53.43
C VAL A 328 14.29 18.96 -54.34
N ASP A 329 13.80 18.01 -55.15
CA ASP A 329 14.64 17.25 -56.10
C ASP A 329 15.26 18.18 -57.17
N THR A 330 14.47 19.14 -57.67
CA THR A 330 14.95 20.15 -58.62
C THR A 330 16.04 21.02 -58.01
N ALA A 331 15.81 21.54 -56.79
CA ALA A 331 16.80 22.32 -56.05
C ALA A 331 18.07 21.53 -55.72
N ALA A 332 17.95 20.22 -55.47
CA ALA A 332 19.10 19.36 -55.18
C ALA A 332 19.94 19.02 -56.43
N ARG A 333 19.33 19.01 -57.61
CA ARG A 333 19.99 18.62 -58.87
C ARG A 333 20.76 19.78 -59.51
N GLU A 334 20.27 21.01 -59.33
CA GLU A 334 20.90 22.22 -59.85
C GLU A 334 21.91 22.77 -58.81
N PRO A 335 23.20 22.93 -59.15
CA PRO A 335 24.20 23.38 -58.18
C PRO A 335 24.05 24.87 -57.81
N GLU A 336 23.81 25.75 -58.78
CA GLU A 336 23.64 27.20 -58.62
C GLU A 336 22.82 27.77 -59.80
N GLY A 337 22.02 28.82 -59.58
CA GLY A 337 21.31 29.55 -60.63
C GLY A 337 19.86 29.87 -60.29
N GLU A 338 19.23 30.69 -61.14
CA GLU A 338 17.86 31.20 -60.96
C GLU A 338 16.82 30.06 -60.85
N GLU A 339 17.06 28.93 -61.52
CA GLU A 339 16.21 27.73 -61.45
C GLU A 339 16.28 27.01 -60.10
N ARG A 340 17.46 27.00 -59.46
CA ARG A 340 17.62 26.48 -58.09
C ARG A 340 16.92 27.41 -57.09
N ASP A 341 17.16 28.71 -57.19
CA ASP A 341 16.57 29.71 -56.28
C ASP A 341 15.04 29.67 -56.34
N GLN A 342 14.46 29.52 -57.53
CA GLN A 342 13.02 29.39 -57.73
C GLN A 342 12.47 28.08 -57.15
N ALA A 343 13.19 26.96 -57.30
CA ALA A 343 12.80 25.66 -56.75
C ALA A 343 12.89 25.64 -55.21
N GLU A 344 13.89 26.30 -54.62
CA GLU A 344 14.00 26.47 -53.16
C GLU A 344 12.83 27.32 -52.62
N ALA A 345 12.51 28.44 -53.26
CA ALA A 345 11.38 29.28 -52.86
C ALA A 345 10.02 28.54 -52.98
N GLU A 346 9.82 27.78 -54.06
CA GLU A 346 8.61 26.96 -54.21
C GLU A 346 8.57 25.84 -53.15
N ALA A 347 9.69 25.21 -52.84
CA ALA A 347 9.76 24.19 -51.80
C ALA A 347 9.41 24.78 -50.41
N GLU A 348 9.91 25.97 -50.07
CA GLU A 348 9.56 26.65 -48.81
C GLU A 348 8.06 26.99 -48.73
N GLU A 349 7.47 27.50 -49.81
CA GLU A 349 6.04 27.83 -49.86
C GLU A 349 5.16 26.58 -49.74
N LEU A 350 5.50 25.51 -50.46
CA LEU A 350 4.79 24.23 -50.40
C LEU A 350 4.97 23.53 -49.06
N GLU A 351 6.13 23.65 -48.43
CA GLU A 351 6.38 23.15 -47.09
C GLU A 351 5.50 23.88 -46.06
N ALA A 352 5.42 25.20 -46.14
CA ALA A 352 4.53 26.00 -45.29
C ALA A 352 3.05 25.62 -45.50
N GLU A 353 2.61 25.45 -46.75
CA GLU A 353 1.25 25.01 -47.06
C GLU A 353 1.00 23.60 -46.51
N LEU A 354 1.89 22.63 -46.75
CA LEU A 354 1.79 21.28 -46.20
C LEU A 354 1.70 21.27 -44.68
N HIS A 355 2.54 22.04 -44.01
CA HIS A 355 2.55 22.16 -42.56
C HIS A 355 1.24 22.73 -42.01
N SER A 356 0.64 23.70 -42.69
CA SER A 356 -0.66 24.26 -42.30
C SER A 356 -1.81 23.23 -42.38
N LEU A 357 -1.61 22.15 -43.14
CA LEU A 357 -2.58 21.06 -43.30
C LEU A 357 -2.40 19.94 -42.28
N GLU A 358 -1.35 19.97 -41.46
CA GLU A 358 -1.05 18.94 -40.47
C GLU A 358 -1.55 19.36 -39.08
N PHE A 359 -2.83 19.14 -38.77
CA PHE A 359 -3.30 19.24 -37.38
C PHE A 359 -3.12 17.90 -36.65
N GLN A 360 -2.47 17.95 -35.49
CA GLN A 360 -2.26 16.77 -34.65
C GLN A 360 -2.46 17.11 -33.18
N ILE A 361 -3.17 16.23 -32.48
CA ILE A 361 -3.38 16.25 -31.04
C ILE A 361 -2.56 15.14 -30.40
N LEU A 362 -2.64 13.93 -30.96
CA LEU A 362 -2.04 12.72 -30.40
C LEU A 362 -0.81 12.30 -31.20
N ALA A 363 0.33 12.16 -30.51
CA ALA A 363 1.55 11.59 -31.06
C ALA A 363 1.89 10.27 -30.37
N ASP A 364 2.13 9.26 -31.19
CA ASP A 364 2.59 7.95 -30.78
C ASP A 364 3.97 7.65 -31.40
N ASP A 365 4.75 6.82 -30.70
CA ASP A 365 6.12 6.36 -31.04
C ASP A 365 6.98 7.41 -31.75
N VAL A 366 7.19 8.54 -31.06
CA VAL A 366 7.88 9.71 -31.60
C VAL A 366 9.26 9.87 -30.95
N THR A 367 10.30 10.09 -31.76
CA THR A 367 11.64 10.44 -31.27
C THR A 367 11.64 11.82 -30.63
N PRO A 368 12.52 12.13 -29.66
CA PRO A 368 12.62 13.48 -29.08
C PRO A 368 12.76 14.59 -30.14
N GLU A 369 13.45 14.32 -31.24
CA GLU A 369 13.62 15.27 -32.34
C GLU A 369 12.31 15.49 -33.10
N ALA A 370 11.61 14.42 -33.46
CA ALA A 370 10.34 14.49 -34.16
C ALA A 370 9.25 15.09 -33.24
N LEU A 371 9.35 14.86 -31.93
CA LEU A 371 8.49 15.46 -30.92
C LEU A 371 8.66 16.98 -30.90
N ALA A 372 9.91 17.47 -30.89
CA ALA A 372 10.20 18.90 -30.96
C ALA A 372 9.62 19.55 -32.22
N ALA A 373 9.83 18.93 -33.38
CA ALA A 373 9.33 19.45 -34.65
C ALA A 373 7.79 19.46 -34.70
N ARG A 374 7.12 18.40 -34.22
CA ARG A 374 5.66 18.36 -34.13
C ARG A 374 5.12 19.40 -33.17
N MET A 375 5.72 19.54 -31.99
CA MET A 375 5.31 20.55 -31.01
C MET A 375 5.42 21.96 -31.59
N GLU A 376 6.51 22.28 -32.30
CA GLU A 376 6.67 23.58 -32.96
C GLU A 376 5.54 23.84 -33.98
N ARG A 377 5.28 22.89 -34.88
CA ARG A 377 4.17 22.98 -35.87
C ARG A 377 2.79 23.13 -35.24
N GLN A 378 2.57 22.50 -34.09
CA GLN A 378 1.30 22.57 -33.36
C GLN A 378 1.17 23.81 -32.45
N GLY A 379 2.16 24.71 -32.45
CA GLY A 379 2.18 25.91 -31.61
C GLY A 379 2.58 25.64 -30.15
N GLY A 380 3.14 24.48 -29.86
CA GLY A 380 3.64 24.04 -28.56
C GLY A 380 2.94 22.81 -27.95
N PRO A 381 1.60 22.71 -27.98
CA PRO A 381 0.87 21.61 -27.34
C PRO A 381 0.88 20.29 -28.12
N LEU A 382 1.07 19.19 -27.41
CA LEU A 382 0.91 17.82 -27.94
C LEU A 382 0.52 16.86 -26.80
N ALA A 383 0.05 15.66 -27.14
CA ALA A 383 -0.20 14.61 -26.16
C ALA A 383 0.19 13.23 -26.66
N THR A 384 0.58 12.35 -25.74
CA THR A 384 0.79 10.92 -26.00
C THR A 384 -0.06 10.14 -25.01
N ILE A 385 -1.06 9.40 -25.51
CA ILE A 385 -1.94 8.57 -24.69
C ILE A 385 -1.95 7.17 -25.28
N VAL A 386 -1.23 6.25 -24.64
CA VAL A 386 -0.85 4.96 -25.24
C VAL A 386 -0.99 3.84 -24.21
N ASP A 387 -1.26 2.64 -24.70
CA ASP A 387 -1.29 1.40 -23.92
C ASP A 387 0.03 0.59 -24.01
N GLU A 388 1.02 1.16 -24.70
CA GLU A 388 2.37 0.64 -24.88
C GLU A 388 3.46 1.62 -24.41
N GLY A 389 4.60 1.07 -23.99
CA GLY A 389 5.69 1.82 -23.36
C GLY A 389 6.70 2.46 -24.30
N GLY A 390 6.44 2.51 -25.62
CA GLY A 390 7.41 2.88 -26.65
C GLY A 390 8.14 4.21 -26.37
N LEU A 391 7.38 5.25 -25.98
CA LEU A 391 7.90 6.59 -25.71
C LEU A 391 9.06 6.59 -24.69
N LEU A 392 8.92 5.88 -23.56
CA LEU A 392 9.96 5.87 -22.53
C LEU A 392 11.23 5.18 -23.03
N GLY A 393 11.11 4.12 -23.81
CA GLY A 393 12.25 3.46 -24.45
C GLY A 393 12.96 4.37 -25.45
N THR A 394 12.18 5.09 -26.27
CA THR A 394 12.69 6.05 -27.26
C THR A 394 13.42 7.22 -26.59
N VAL A 395 12.85 7.79 -25.53
CA VAL A 395 13.44 8.87 -24.72
C VAL A 395 14.69 8.41 -23.95
N ALA A 396 14.76 7.12 -23.60
CA ALA A 396 15.93 6.52 -22.96
C ALA A 396 17.12 6.34 -23.93
N GLY A 397 16.95 6.66 -25.22
CA GLY A 397 18.03 6.63 -26.20
C GLY A 397 18.08 5.35 -27.03
N ARG A 398 17.00 4.54 -27.07
CA ARG A 398 16.90 3.33 -27.92
C ARG A 398 17.26 3.60 -29.39
N TYR A 399 17.03 4.83 -29.87
CA TYR A 399 17.32 5.27 -31.24
C TYR A 399 18.47 6.30 -31.34
N SER A 400 19.10 6.68 -30.22
CA SER A 400 20.08 7.78 -30.15
C SER A 400 21.38 7.34 -29.48
N ALA A 401 21.95 6.22 -29.95
CA ALA A 401 23.20 5.63 -29.42
C ALA A 401 23.21 5.51 -27.87
N ASN A 402 22.05 5.24 -27.27
CA ASN A 402 21.86 5.11 -25.82
C ASN A 402 22.12 6.39 -25.00
N VAL A 403 22.03 7.58 -25.60
CA VAL A 403 22.07 8.87 -24.88
C VAL A 403 20.63 9.34 -24.64
N PRO A 404 20.14 9.36 -23.38
CA PRO A 404 18.79 9.82 -23.07
C PRO A 404 18.62 11.32 -23.33
N ASN A 405 17.50 11.72 -23.93
CA ASN A 405 17.13 13.11 -24.15
C ASN A 405 15.77 13.43 -23.52
N VAL A 406 15.80 13.87 -22.27
CA VAL A 406 14.59 14.15 -21.47
C VAL A 406 14.23 15.65 -21.39
N ASP A 407 15.11 16.54 -21.86
CA ASP A 407 15.03 17.96 -21.50
C ASP A 407 13.79 18.64 -22.08
N LEU A 408 13.39 18.28 -23.31
CA LEU A 408 12.14 18.75 -23.90
C LEU A 408 10.93 18.32 -23.06
N ILE A 409 10.87 17.06 -22.65
CA ILE A 409 9.75 16.51 -21.87
C ILE A 409 9.69 17.16 -20.48
N LEU A 410 10.83 17.41 -19.84
CA LEU A 410 10.86 18.08 -18.54
C LEU A 410 10.42 19.56 -18.63
N LYS A 411 10.80 20.26 -19.72
CA LYS A 411 10.35 21.63 -19.97
C LYS A 411 8.87 21.69 -20.36
N ALA A 412 8.40 20.72 -21.14
CA ALA A 412 7.01 20.61 -21.57
C ALA A 412 6.03 20.38 -20.40
N TYR A 413 6.49 19.76 -19.32
CA TYR A 413 5.70 19.61 -18.08
C TYR A 413 5.41 20.96 -17.39
N ASN A 414 6.28 21.96 -17.57
CA ASN A 414 6.18 23.29 -16.94
C ASN A 414 5.70 24.37 -17.92
N GLY A 415 5.71 24.13 -19.23
CA GLY A 415 5.46 25.17 -20.22
C GLY A 415 6.66 26.08 -20.48
N SER A 416 7.88 25.64 -20.16
CA SER A 416 9.07 26.50 -20.22
C SER A 416 9.61 26.65 -21.64
N PHE A 417 9.90 27.89 -22.05
CA PHE A 417 10.52 28.24 -23.34
C PHE A 417 11.64 27.26 -23.72
N THR A 418 11.61 26.79 -24.96
CA THR A 418 12.59 25.86 -25.48
C THR A 418 13.06 26.27 -26.87
N ARG A 419 14.38 26.31 -27.05
CA ARG A 419 15.05 26.37 -28.35
C ARG A 419 15.85 25.08 -28.53
N VAL A 420 15.72 24.46 -29.70
CA VAL A 420 16.49 23.28 -30.09
C VAL A 420 17.35 23.65 -31.28
N ASP A 421 18.63 23.88 -31.02
CA ASP A 421 19.62 24.19 -32.05
C ASP A 421 20.29 22.90 -32.53
N ARG A 422 20.45 22.74 -33.85
CA ARG A 422 21.21 21.63 -34.45
C ARG A 422 22.18 22.18 -35.48
N ALA A 423 23.38 21.61 -35.54
CA ALA A 423 24.41 22.05 -36.49
C ALA A 423 23.99 21.91 -37.97
N SER A 424 23.05 21.01 -38.28
CA SER A 424 22.65 20.65 -39.64
C SER A 424 21.24 21.07 -40.03
N ARG A 425 20.49 21.77 -39.17
CA ARG A 425 19.08 22.17 -39.43
C ARG A 425 18.74 23.50 -38.76
N ALA A 426 17.69 24.16 -39.26
CA ALA A 426 17.13 25.36 -38.65
C ALA A 426 16.75 25.11 -37.18
N SER A 427 17.01 26.11 -36.34
CA SER A 427 16.68 26.09 -34.92
C SER A 427 15.18 26.06 -34.70
N LEU A 428 14.69 25.05 -33.98
CA LEU A 428 13.28 25.00 -33.58
C LEU A 428 13.06 25.89 -32.36
N VAL A 429 12.10 26.81 -32.44
CA VAL A 429 11.73 27.69 -31.33
C VAL A 429 10.32 27.37 -30.90
N ILE A 430 10.18 26.87 -29.67
CA ILE A 430 8.89 26.52 -29.08
C ILE A 430 8.69 27.44 -27.86
N PRO A 431 7.92 28.53 -28.00
CA PRO A 431 7.72 29.50 -26.92
C PRO A 431 7.17 28.87 -25.65
N ARG A 432 6.26 27.91 -25.81
CA ARG A 432 5.55 27.24 -24.71
C ARG A 432 5.29 25.77 -25.06
N PRO A 433 6.28 24.88 -24.90
CA PRO A 433 6.04 23.45 -25.10
C PRO A 433 5.11 22.94 -24.01
N ILE A 434 4.03 22.24 -24.38
CA ILE A 434 3.15 21.57 -23.42
C ILE A 434 2.93 20.14 -23.88
N LEU A 435 3.23 19.19 -23.00
CA LEU A 435 3.04 17.77 -23.29
C LEU A 435 2.18 17.14 -22.21
N THR A 436 1.17 16.38 -22.62
CA THR A 436 0.45 15.46 -21.74
C THR A 436 0.89 14.03 -22.07
N ILE A 437 1.17 13.21 -21.05
CA ILE A 437 1.59 11.81 -21.21
C ILE A 437 0.64 10.94 -20.38
N GLY A 438 -0.12 10.07 -21.05
CA GLY A 438 -0.90 9.02 -20.44
C GLY A 438 -0.37 7.64 -20.85
N LEU A 439 0.13 6.88 -19.89
CA LEU A 439 0.68 5.54 -20.12
C LEU A 439 -0.21 4.50 -19.44
N ILE A 440 -0.86 3.64 -20.22
CA ILE A 440 -1.64 2.50 -19.72
C ILE A 440 -0.86 1.21 -20.03
N VAL A 441 0.25 1.01 -19.31
CA VAL A 441 1.33 0.09 -19.71
C VAL A 441 1.50 -1.07 -18.74
N GLN A 442 2.38 -2.01 -19.08
CA GLN A 442 2.77 -3.08 -18.16
C GLN A 442 3.76 -2.56 -17.10
N PRO A 443 3.81 -3.18 -15.90
CA PRO A 443 4.74 -2.79 -14.84
C PRO A 443 6.21 -2.71 -15.30
N ASP A 444 6.63 -3.67 -16.15
CA ASP A 444 8.01 -3.75 -16.64
C ASP A 444 8.46 -2.49 -17.38
N VAL A 445 7.55 -1.81 -18.08
CA VAL A 445 7.88 -0.56 -18.79
C VAL A 445 8.39 0.51 -17.82
N ILE A 446 7.73 0.68 -16.67
CA ILE A 446 8.15 1.64 -15.66
C ILE A 446 9.35 1.13 -14.87
N ALA A 447 9.44 -0.17 -14.62
CA ALA A 447 10.61 -0.78 -13.97
C ALA A 447 11.89 -0.57 -14.79
N GLU A 448 11.84 -0.78 -16.11
CA GLU A 448 12.96 -0.48 -17.01
C GLU A 448 13.27 1.02 -17.08
N ALA A 449 12.24 1.87 -17.11
CA ALA A 449 12.42 3.32 -17.08
C ALA A 449 13.10 3.79 -15.78
N ALA A 450 12.81 3.16 -14.64
CA ALA A 450 13.42 3.47 -13.35
C ALA A 450 14.93 3.14 -13.30
N LYS A 451 15.39 2.16 -14.10
CA LYS A 451 16.82 1.83 -14.24
C LYS A 451 17.60 2.91 -14.99
N VAL A 452 16.94 3.77 -15.78
CA VAL A 452 17.58 4.84 -16.54
C VAL A 452 17.95 5.99 -15.60
N ARG A 453 19.24 6.12 -15.25
CA ARG A 453 19.75 7.17 -14.34
C ARG A 453 19.31 8.58 -14.73
N ALA A 454 19.20 8.90 -16.02
CA ALA A 454 18.76 10.21 -16.47
C ALA A 454 17.30 10.50 -16.07
N PHE A 455 16.44 9.49 -16.01
CA PHE A 455 15.02 9.64 -15.67
C PHE A 455 14.84 9.88 -14.18
N THR A 456 15.60 9.17 -13.35
CA THR A 456 15.57 9.32 -11.88
C THR A 456 16.27 10.60 -11.43
N SER A 457 17.51 10.84 -11.89
CA SER A 457 18.30 12.00 -11.43
C SER A 457 17.76 13.36 -11.89
N ARG A 458 17.07 13.44 -13.04
CA ARG A 458 16.41 14.67 -13.51
C ARG A 458 14.92 14.75 -13.12
N GLY A 459 14.41 13.74 -12.41
CA GLY A 459 13.06 13.72 -11.85
C GLY A 459 11.93 13.54 -12.88
N LEU A 460 12.17 12.83 -13.99
CA LEU A 460 11.11 12.54 -14.96
C LEU A 460 10.00 11.69 -14.33
N LEU A 461 10.35 10.57 -13.70
CA LEU A 461 9.38 9.68 -13.03
C LEU A 461 8.69 10.36 -11.84
N ALA A 462 9.36 11.31 -11.18
CA ALA A 462 8.77 12.10 -10.09
C ALA A 462 7.59 12.98 -10.52
N ARG A 463 7.38 13.19 -11.82
CA ARG A 463 6.25 13.96 -12.38
C ARG A 463 5.03 13.09 -12.73
N PHE A 464 5.17 11.77 -12.73
CA PHE A 464 4.08 10.86 -13.05
C PHE A 464 3.20 10.61 -11.82
N LEU A 465 1.89 10.68 -12.00
CA LEU A 465 0.95 10.03 -11.09
C LEU A 465 0.89 8.54 -11.43
N PHE A 466 0.85 7.67 -10.42
CA PHE A 466 0.87 6.22 -10.61
C PHE A 466 -0.42 5.56 -10.13
N ALA A 467 -0.85 4.55 -10.88
CA ALA A 467 -1.83 3.56 -10.46
C ALA A 467 -1.27 2.15 -10.74
N ARG A 468 -1.51 1.24 -9.81
CA ARG A 468 -1.20 -0.19 -9.93
C ARG A 468 -2.39 -0.98 -9.36
N PRO A 469 -3.53 -0.99 -10.05
CA PRO A 469 -4.71 -1.72 -9.60
C PRO A 469 -4.45 -3.22 -9.54
N GLU A 470 -5.29 -3.90 -8.75
CA GLU A 470 -5.40 -5.36 -8.84
C GLU A 470 -5.94 -5.78 -10.22
N SER A 471 -5.42 -6.88 -10.75
CA SER A 471 -5.82 -7.38 -12.07
C SER A 471 -7.22 -8.00 -12.02
N THR A 472 -8.06 -7.70 -13.01
CA THR A 472 -9.37 -8.36 -13.21
C THR A 472 -9.27 -9.67 -13.99
N VAL A 473 -8.06 -10.04 -14.45
CA VAL A 473 -7.87 -11.27 -15.23
C VAL A 473 -8.20 -12.48 -14.36
N GLY A 474 -9.11 -13.34 -14.83
CA GLY A 474 -9.54 -14.54 -14.11
C GLY A 474 -10.73 -14.34 -13.15
N THR A 475 -11.17 -13.12 -12.90
CA THR A 475 -12.27 -12.80 -11.97
C THR A 475 -13.46 -12.09 -12.62
N ARG A 476 -13.48 -12.00 -13.97
CA ARG A 476 -14.54 -11.34 -14.74
C ARG A 476 -15.85 -12.13 -14.68
N ALA A 477 -16.96 -11.42 -14.55
CA ALA A 477 -18.29 -12.02 -14.48
C ALA A 477 -18.73 -12.63 -15.82
N GLY A 478 -18.24 -12.08 -16.95
CA GLY A 478 -18.75 -12.41 -18.27
C GLY A 478 -20.08 -11.69 -18.53
N GLY A 479 -20.31 -11.24 -19.77
CA GLY A 479 -21.50 -10.47 -20.13
C GLY A 479 -21.37 -8.96 -19.88
N ALA A 480 -20.20 -8.39 -20.18
CA ALA A 480 -19.98 -6.96 -20.10
C ALA A 480 -21.04 -6.18 -20.89
N PRO A 481 -21.69 -5.15 -20.30
CA PRO A 481 -22.65 -4.33 -21.01
C PRO A 481 -21.95 -3.54 -22.13
N PRO A 482 -22.64 -3.19 -23.23
CA PRO A 482 -22.11 -2.24 -24.19
C PRO A 482 -21.97 -0.85 -23.55
N MET A 483 -21.12 -0.01 -24.13
CA MET A 483 -21.01 1.40 -23.74
C MET A 483 -22.35 2.10 -23.94
N GLU A 484 -22.82 2.84 -22.93
CA GLU A 484 -24.04 3.64 -23.01
C GLU A 484 -23.83 4.83 -23.96
N PRO A 485 -24.64 4.99 -25.03
CA PRO A 485 -24.47 6.07 -26.00
C PRO A 485 -24.55 7.46 -25.38
N GLU A 486 -25.37 7.64 -24.34
CA GLU A 486 -25.52 8.90 -23.63
C GLU A 486 -24.23 9.30 -22.90
N VAL A 487 -23.53 8.34 -22.29
CA VAL A 487 -22.25 8.58 -21.59
C VAL A 487 -21.15 8.91 -22.60
N GLU A 488 -21.12 8.21 -23.74
CA GLU A 488 -20.18 8.49 -24.82
C GLU A 488 -20.40 9.89 -25.41
N ALA A 489 -21.65 10.25 -25.69
CA ALA A 489 -22.02 11.58 -26.20
C ALA A 489 -21.72 12.70 -25.20
N GLU A 490 -22.01 12.49 -23.92
CA GLU A 490 -21.70 13.45 -22.86
C GLU A 490 -20.19 13.68 -22.75
N TRP A 491 -19.39 12.61 -22.75
CA TRP A 491 -17.93 12.70 -22.73
C TRP A 491 -17.38 13.42 -23.95
N ALA A 492 -17.86 13.09 -25.15
CA ALA A 492 -17.46 13.75 -26.38
C ALA A 492 -17.80 15.26 -26.35
N ALA A 493 -18.97 15.63 -25.83
CA ALA A 493 -19.38 17.03 -25.71
C ALA A 493 -18.49 17.82 -24.73
N VAL A 494 -18.12 17.24 -23.59
CA VAL A 494 -17.21 17.88 -22.63
C VAL A 494 -15.82 18.06 -23.22
N VAL A 495 -15.23 17.00 -23.79
CA VAL A 495 -13.90 17.06 -24.42
C VAL A 495 -13.89 18.06 -25.58
N GLY A 496 -14.92 18.06 -26.43
CA GLY A 496 -15.05 18.99 -27.55
C GLY A 496 -15.13 20.45 -27.11
N LYS A 497 -15.90 20.77 -26.06
CA LYS A 497 -16.01 22.13 -25.53
C LYS A 497 -14.72 22.62 -24.86
N VAL A 498 -14.06 21.77 -24.07
CA VAL A 498 -12.76 22.11 -23.46
C VAL A 498 -11.71 22.34 -24.55
N PHE A 499 -11.71 21.50 -25.58
CA PHE A 499 -10.84 21.65 -26.73
C PHE A 499 -11.10 22.92 -27.52
N ALA A 500 -12.35 23.23 -27.86
CA ALA A 500 -12.70 24.44 -28.60
C ALA A 500 -12.24 25.70 -27.86
N ALA A 501 -12.50 25.80 -26.55
CA ALA A 501 -12.05 26.92 -25.74
C ALA A 501 -10.51 27.02 -25.69
N GLY A 502 -9.82 25.89 -25.55
CA GLY A 502 -8.35 25.85 -25.56
C GLY A 502 -7.76 26.25 -26.91
N GLN A 503 -8.36 25.80 -28.00
CA GLN A 503 -7.96 26.16 -29.36
C GLN A 503 -8.13 27.66 -29.62
N GLU A 504 -9.24 28.25 -29.18
CA GLU A 504 -9.51 29.67 -29.34
C GLU A 504 -8.46 30.55 -28.62
N ILE A 505 -8.13 30.20 -27.37
CA ILE A 505 -7.08 30.87 -26.58
C ILE A 505 -5.71 30.70 -27.24
N THR A 506 -5.36 29.47 -27.63
CA THR A 506 -4.05 29.16 -28.24
C THR A 506 -3.89 29.86 -29.58
N ALA A 507 -4.95 29.96 -30.40
CA ALA A 507 -4.93 30.64 -31.69
C ALA A 507 -4.66 32.16 -31.55
N ARG A 508 -5.03 32.78 -30.41
CA ARG A 508 -4.67 34.17 -30.08
C ARG A 508 -3.24 34.35 -29.55
N GLY A 509 -2.50 33.25 -29.33
CA GLY A 509 -1.21 33.28 -28.65
C GLY A 509 -1.30 33.64 -27.16
N GLU A 510 -2.48 33.46 -26.56
CA GLU A 510 -2.77 33.80 -25.16
C GLU A 510 -2.65 32.57 -24.24
N VAL A 511 -2.66 32.83 -22.92
CA VAL A 511 -2.78 31.79 -21.90
C VAL A 511 -3.91 32.16 -20.96
N GLY A 512 -4.94 31.32 -20.91
CA GLY A 512 -6.07 31.47 -20.01
C GLY A 512 -5.66 31.26 -18.55
N ALA A 513 -6.22 32.05 -17.65
CA ALA A 513 -5.92 32.00 -16.22
C ALA A 513 -7.04 31.31 -15.45
N ILE A 514 -6.67 30.30 -14.64
CA ILE A 514 -7.56 29.66 -13.67
C ILE A 514 -7.12 30.08 -12.27
N ARG A 515 -8.04 30.50 -11.42
CA ARG A 515 -7.74 30.88 -10.02
C ARG A 515 -8.45 29.95 -9.05
N LEU A 516 -7.87 29.83 -7.86
CA LEU A 516 -8.53 29.19 -6.73
C LEU A 516 -9.44 30.22 -6.06
N ASN A 517 -10.67 29.83 -5.73
CA ASN A 517 -11.50 30.62 -4.82
C ASN A 517 -10.98 30.50 -3.37
N HIS A 518 -11.59 31.25 -2.45
CA HIS A 518 -11.17 31.23 -1.04
C HIS A 518 -11.21 29.82 -0.42
N GLU A 519 -12.29 29.08 -0.62
CA GLU A 519 -12.46 27.73 -0.08
C GLU A 519 -11.40 26.75 -0.61
N ALA A 520 -11.11 26.79 -1.92
CA ALA A 520 -10.07 25.97 -2.55
C ALA A 520 -8.69 26.30 -1.98
N THR A 521 -8.36 27.60 -1.85
CA THR A 521 -7.09 28.04 -1.26
C THR A 521 -6.94 27.55 0.18
N THR A 522 -7.97 27.73 1.00
CA THR A 522 -7.97 27.28 2.40
C THR A 522 -7.79 25.77 2.51
N ALA A 523 -8.53 24.97 1.74
CA ALA A 523 -8.42 23.51 1.76
C ALA A 523 -7.03 23.05 1.30
N PHE A 524 -6.51 23.63 0.22
CA PHE A 524 -5.20 23.28 -0.32
C PHE A 524 -4.06 23.63 0.63
N GLU A 525 -4.09 24.82 1.23
CA GLU A 525 -3.09 25.25 2.21
C GLU A 525 -3.15 24.40 3.48
N ALA A 526 -4.34 24.08 3.98
CA ALA A 526 -4.50 23.22 5.15
C ALA A 526 -3.91 21.81 4.91
N TRP A 527 -4.13 21.25 3.72
CA TRP A 527 -3.55 19.95 3.35
C TRP A 527 -2.02 20.02 3.16
N ARG A 528 -1.51 21.10 2.56
CA ARG A 528 -0.09 21.24 2.18
C ARG A 528 0.82 21.60 3.36
N ASN A 529 0.39 22.50 4.24
CA ASN A 529 1.24 23.18 5.22
C ASN A 529 1.77 22.26 6.35
N LEU A 530 2.52 22.84 7.28
CA LEU A 530 3.13 22.16 8.43
C LEU A 530 2.06 21.41 9.26
N GLY A 531 2.25 20.09 9.44
CA GLY A 531 1.26 19.17 10.01
C GLY A 531 0.48 18.36 8.96
N GLY A 532 0.58 18.71 7.68
CA GLY A 532 0.01 18.00 6.54
C GLY A 532 1.09 17.35 5.65
N HIS A 533 1.00 17.54 4.33
CA HIS A 533 1.87 16.90 3.34
C HIS A 533 3.35 17.31 3.46
N GLU A 534 3.66 18.58 3.77
CA GLU A 534 5.04 19.05 3.89
C GLU A 534 5.84 18.28 4.94
N SER A 535 5.25 18.03 6.11
CA SER A 535 5.91 17.32 7.22
C SER A 535 6.23 15.86 6.88
N ARG A 536 5.43 15.23 6.02
CA ARG A 536 5.65 13.84 5.58
C ARG A 536 6.89 13.66 4.71
N MET A 537 7.40 14.74 4.12
CA MET A 537 8.59 14.74 3.27
C MET A 537 9.90 15.03 4.03
N HIS A 538 9.84 15.23 5.35
CA HIS A 538 11.03 15.50 6.16
C HIS A 538 12.04 14.35 6.04
N SER A 539 13.31 14.67 5.75
CA SER A 539 14.34 13.67 5.41
C SER A 539 14.60 12.62 6.48
N GLU A 540 14.41 12.96 7.76
CA GLU A 540 14.70 12.06 8.89
C GLU A 540 13.45 11.52 9.60
N LEU A 541 12.32 12.21 9.49
CA LEU A 541 11.13 11.98 10.32
C LEU A 541 9.87 11.73 9.49
N GLY A 542 9.91 12.05 8.19
CA GLY A 542 8.78 11.97 7.29
C GLY A 542 8.63 10.56 6.73
N ASP A 543 7.39 10.08 6.65
CA ASP A 543 7.05 8.76 6.12
C ASP A 543 7.14 8.66 4.58
N LEU A 544 7.34 9.81 3.90
CA LEU A 544 7.56 9.93 2.45
C LEU A 544 8.99 10.34 2.09
N ALA A 545 9.95 10.26 3.04
CA ALA A 545 11.35 10.57 2.77
C ALA A 545 11.95 9.67 1.67
N ASP A 546 11.50 8.41 1.59
CA ASP A 546 11.89 7.41 0.59
C ASP A 546 11.49 7.79 -0.84
N ILE A 547 10.39 8.53 -1.01
CA ILE A 547 9.89 9.03 -2.30
C ILE A 547 9.80 10.56 -2.34
N GLN A 548 10.65 11.25 -1.56
CA GLN A 548 10.61 12.72 -1.38
C GLN A 548 10.57 13.48 -2.72
N SER A 549 11.35 13.05 -3.71
CA SER A 549 11.38 13.67 -5.04
C SER A 549 10.00 13.68 -5.71
N TRP A 550 9.28 12.56 -5.66
CA TRP A 550 7.91 12.44 -6.18
C TRP A 550 6.92 13.19 -5.30
N ALA A 551 7.00 13.01 -3.97
CA ALA A 551 6.09 13.63 -3.03
C ALA A 551 6.11 15.17 -3.15
N SER A 552 7.27 15.76 -3.44
CA SER A 552 7.42 17.21 -3.64
C SER A 552 6.66 17.75 -4.87
N LYS A 553 6.29 16.89 -5.83
CA LYS A 553 5.54 17.25 -7.05
C LYS A 553 4.04 17.03 -6.92
N LEU A 554 3.61 16.24 -5.93
CA LEU A 554 2.20 15.95 -5.70
C LEU A 554 1.33 17.20 -5.51
N PRO A 555 1.73 18.26 -4.74
CA PRO A 555 0.89 19.45 -4.60
C PRO A 555 0.57 20.12 -5.94
N GLY A 556 1.56 20.24 -6.83
CA GLY A 556 1.36 20.77 -8.18
C GLY A 556 0.42 19.87 -8.98
N ALA A 557 0.62 18.55 -8.96
CA ALA A 557 -0.24 17.61 -9.66
C ALA A 557 -1.71 17.66 -9.19
N LEU A 558 -1.97 17.84 -7.89
CA LEU A 558 -3.32 17.97 -7.33
C LEU A 558 -4.01 19.26 -7.79
N VAL A 559 -3.28 20.38 -7.86
CA VAL A 559 -3.79 21.63 -8.44
C VAL A 559 -4.19 21.44 -9.90
N ARG A 560 -3.38 20.72 -10.68
CA ARG A 560 -3.68 20.41 -12.08
C ARG A 560 -4.94 19.54 -12.22
N LEU A 561 -5.08 18.53 -11.36
CA LEU A 561 -6.30 17.71 -11.32
C LEU A 561 -7.53 18.56 -10.98
N ALA A 562 -7.46 19.41 -9.96
CA ALA A 562 -8.56 20.29 -9.59
C ALA A 562 -8.95 21.26 -10.73
N ALA A 563 -7.97 21.76 -11.50
CA ALA A 563 -8.22 22.58 -12.67
C ALA A 563 -8.95 21.83 -13.79
N LEU A 564 -8.52 20.60 -14.06
CA LEU A 564 -9.19 19.74 -15.05
C LEU A 564 -10.61 19.39 -14.60
N PHE A 565 -10.82 19.17 -13.29
CA PHE A 565 -12.14 18.94 -12.72
C PHE A 565 -13.06 20.16 -12.93
N ALA A 566 -12.56 21.37 -12.68
CA ALA A 566 -13.32 22.60 -12.93
C ALA A 566 -13.68 22.74 -14.42
N LEU A 567 -12.75 22.45 -15.34
CA LEU A 567 -12.99 22.49 -16.79
C LEU A 567 -13.97 21.41 -17.26
N ALA A 568 -13.98 20.23 -16.63
CA ALA A 568 -14.92 19.16 -16.96
C ALA A 568 -16.34 19.45 -16.48
N GLU A 569 -16.50 20.05 -15.30
CA GLU A 569 -17.82 20.44 -14.76
C GLU A 569 -18.39 21.68 -15.45
N ARG A 570 -17.52 22.59 -15.90
CA ARG A 570 -17.89 23.85 -16.57
C ARG A 570 -17.18 23.97 -17.93
N PRO A 571 -17.49 23.07 -18.88
CA PRO A 571 -16.78 23.03 -20.15
C PRO A 571 -17.14 24.24 -21.02
N GLY A 572 -16.12 24.95 -21.51
CA GLY A 572 -16.28 26.16 -22.31
C GLY A 572 -16.46 27.45 -21.50
N ASP A 573 -16.34 27.40 -20.16
CA ASP A 573 -16.27 28.62 -19.35
C ASP A 573 -15.01 29.43 -19.73
N ALA A 574 -15.19 30.72 -20.02
CA ALA A 574 -14.10 31.63 -20.37
C ALA A 574 -13.28 32.08 -19.14
N HIS A 575 -13.86 31.97 -17.94
CA HIS A 575 -13.26 32.38 -16.68
C HIS A 575 -13.38 31.31 -15.60
N PRO A 576 -12.86 30.09 -15.84
CA PRO A 576 -13.01 28.99 -14.91
C PRO A 576 -12.29 29.29 -13.59
N VAL A 577 -12.95 28.91 -12.50
CA VAL A 577 -12.44 29.01 -11.12
C VAL A 577 -12.48 27.62 -10.49
N ILE A 578 -11.41 27.27 -9.76
CA ILE A 578 -11.38 26.08 -8.91
C ILE A 578 -12.10 26.41 -7.61
N THR A 579 -13.18 25.70 -7.33
CA THR A 579 -13.94 25.81 -6.08
C THR A 579 -13.42 24.84 -5.02
N GLY A 580 -13.90 24.99 -3.77
CA GLY A 580 -13.57 24.06 -2.69
C GLY A 580 -13.93 22.61 -3.04
N ALA A 581 -15.01 22.38 -3.78
CA ALA A 581 -15.44 21.04 -4.19
C ALA A 581 -14.44 20.37 -5.15
N GLU A 582 -13.96 21.08 -6.18
CA GLU A 582 -12.99 20.50 -7.11
C GLU A 582 -11.60 20.33 -6.48
N MET A 583 -11.20 21.25 -5.59
CA MET A 583 -9.97 21.07 -4.83
C MET A 583 -10.06 19.86 -3.89
N GLN A 584 -11.14 19.73 -3.13
CA GLN A 584 -11.32 18.59 -2.22
C GLN A 584 -11.37 17.26 -2.98
N ALA A 585 -12.07 17.22 -4.11
CA ALA A 585 -12.09 16.06 -5.01
C ALA A 585 -10.67 15.63 -5.46
N ALA A 586 -9.79 16.58 -5.74
CA ALA A 586 -8.39 16.28 -6.04
C ALA A 586 -7.64 15.80 -4.79
N LEU A 587 -7.77 16.49 -3.65
CA LEU A 587 -7.12 16.13 -2.38
C LEU A 587 -7.49 14.72 -1.90
N ASP A 588 -8.73 14.28 -2.12
CA ASP A 588 -9.21 12.93 -1.79
C ASP A 588 -8.45 11.83 -2.56
N LEU A 589 -7.85 12.15 -3.72
CA LEU A 589 -7.01 11.22 -4.47
C LEU A 589 -5.61 11.08 -3.85
N ALA A 590 -5.16 12.02 -3.01
CA ALA A 590 -3.79 12.04 -2.52
C ALA A 590 -3.38 10.77 -1.74
N PRO A 591 -4.18 10.24 -0.80
CA PRO A 591 -3.83 8.99 -0.11
C PRO A 591 -3.66 7.80 -1.06
N TYR A 592 -4.56 7.69 -2.04
CA TYR A 592 -4.49 6.69 -3.10
C TYR A 592 -3.18 6.85 -3.92
N LEU A 593 -2.92 8.06 -4.43
CA LEU A 593 -1.76 8.34 -5.28
C LEU A 593 -0.42 8.08 -4.55
N VAL A 594 -0.34 8.43 -3.26
CA VAL A 594 0.85 8.19 -2.43
C VAL A 594 1.15 6.70 -2.33
N GLU A 595 0.17 5.88 -1.99
CA GLU A 595 0.36 4.43 -1.82
C GLU A 595 0.77 3.78 -3.14
N HIS A 596 0.12 4.12 -4.25
CA HIS A 596 0.48 3.62 -5.57
C HIS A 596 1.86 4.10 -6.04
N ALA A 597 2.26 5.32 -5.73
CA ALA A 597 3.61 5.79 -6.05
C ALA A 597 4.68 5.05 -5.23
N ARG A 598 4.45 4.79 -3.95
CA ARG A 598 5.38 4.00 -3.12
C ARG A 598 5.55 2.58 -3.66
N GLU A 599 4.45 1.94 -4.02
CA GLU A 599 4.46 0.62 -4.63
C GLU A 599 5.32 0.58 -5.91
N VAL A 600 5.11 1.56 -6.80
CA VAL A 600 5.78 1.59 -8.11
C VAL A 600 7.24 2.02 -8.03
N LEU A 601 7.56 3.05 -7.24
CA LEU A 601 8.89 3.66 -7.23
C LEU A 601 9.88 2.94 -6.32
N ILE A 602 9.41 2.31 -5.24
CA ILE A 602 10.28 1.59 -4.31
C ILE A 602 10.41 0.12 -4.73
N GLY A 603 9.42 -0.44 -5.45
CA GLY A 603 9.46 -1.80 -5.97
C GLY A 603 9.51 -2.90 -4.89
N THR A 604 9.35 -2.52 -3.62
CA THR A 604 9.58 -3.37 -2.44
C THR A 604 8.55 -4.47 -2.26
N TYR A 605 7.43 -4.45 -2.98
CA TYR A 605 6.36 -5.42 -2.78
C TYR A 605 6.25 -6.44 -3.90
N ALA A 606 6.50 -6.08 -5.17
CA ALA A 606 6.41 -7.06 -6.27
C ALA A 606 7.55 -8.09 -6.25
N GLU A 607 8.80 -7.63 -6.14
CA GLU A 607 9.95 -8.54 -6.00
C GLU A 607 9.86 -9.35 -4.71
N ARG A 608 9.38 -8.73 -3.63
CA ARG A 608 9.20 -9.38 -2.34
C ARG A 608 8.06 -10.40 -2.38
N ALA A 609 6.95 -10.11 -3.04
CA ALA A 609 5.84 -11.03 -3.24
C ALA A 609 6.26 -12.24 -4.08
N GLU A 610 7.07 -12.05 -5.13
CA GLU A 610 7.61 -13.16 -5.92
C GLU A 610 8.51 -14.06 -5.06
N ARG A 611 9.40 -13.48 -4.25
CA ARG A 611 10.25 -14.23 -3.31
C ARG A 611 9.42 -14.96 -2.25
N LEU A 612 8.40 -14.30 -1.68
CA LEU A 612 7.46 -14.88 -0.71
C LEU A 612 6.68 -16.05 -1.33
N GLU A 613 6.17 -15.90 -2.55
CA GLU A 613 5.47 -16.96 -3.28
C GLU A 613 6.41 -18.11 -3.67
N ALA A 614 7.67 -17.82 -4.00
CA ALA A 614 8.65 -18.88 -4.26
C ALA A 614 8.89 -19.75 -3.01
N VAL A 615 9.04 -19.14 -1.84
CA VAL A 615 9.19 -19.85 -0.57
C VAL A 615 7.90 -20.58 -0.18
N LEU A 616 6.73 -19.96 -0.35
CA LEU A 616 5.44 -20.63 -0.13
C LEU A 616 5.21 -21.79 -1.11
N GLY A 617 5.62 -21.66 -2.36
CA GLY A 617 5.59 -22.73 -3.35
C GLY A 617 6.45 -23.91 -2.91
N PHE A 618 7.63 -23.65 -2.34
CA PHE A 618 8.42 -24.69 -1.67
C PHE A 618 7.64 -25.33 -0.50
N ILE A 619 7.08 -24.54 0.42
CA ILE A 619 6.35 -25.06 1.59
C ILE A 619 5.18 -25.94 1.15
N ARG A 620 4.36 -25.47 0.20
CA ARG A 620 3.23 -26.23 -0.36
C ARG A 620 3.70 -27.57 -0.93
N ARG A 621 4.79 -27.57 -1.72
CA ARG A 621 5.38 -28.81 -2.28
C ARG A 621 5.91 -29.75 -1.18
N PHE A 622 6.65 -29.21 -0.21
CA PHE A 622 7.18 -29.97 0.92
C PHE A 622 6.06 -30.67 1.71
N LEU A 623 4.95 -29.96 1.96
CA LEU A 623 3.77 -30.52 2.63
C LEU A 623 3.08 -31.61 1.80
N ARG A 624 2.97 -31.43 0.48
CA ARG A 624 2.40 -32.45 -0.43
C ARG A 624 3.24 -33.73 -0.48
N GLU A 625 4.57 -33.60 -0.44
CA GLU A 625 5.51 -34.72 -0.49
C GLU A 625 5.65 -35.47 0.86
N GLY A 626 4.86 -35.10 1.88
CA GLY A 626 4.86 -35.78 3.18
C GLY A 626 5.95 -35.29 4.13
N GLY A 627 6.49 -34.08 3.92
CA GLY A 627 7.50 -33.46 4.77
C GLY A 627 8.80 -34.26 4.87
N SER A 628 9.52 -34.09 5.98
CA SER A 628 10.78 -34.81 6.23
C SER A 628 10.59 -36.34 6.28
N ALA A 629 9.41 -36.83 6.66
CA ALA A 629 9.08 -38.24 6.70
C ALA A 629 8.88 -38.87 5.31
N GLY A 630 8.42 -38.11 4.31
CA GLY A 630 8.26 -38.58 2.93
C GLY A 630 9.59 -38.87 2.22
N LYS A 631 10.63 -38.07 2.50
CA LYS A 631 12.00 -38.27 1.98
C LYS A 631 12.68 -39.52 2.57
N ALA A 632 12.36 -39.88 3.81
CA ALA A 632 12.91 -41.07 4.45
C ALA A 632 12.35 -42.38 3.87
N ARG A 633 11.18 -42.35 3.21
CA ARG A 633 10.57 -43.53 2.57
C ARG A 633 11.19 -43.91 1.22
N SER A 634 11.90 -43.01 0.53
CA SER A 634 12.54 -43.34 -0.76
C SER A 634 13.97 -43.88 -0.64
N GLY A 635 14.55 -43.91 0.57
CA GLY A 635 15.85 -44.50 0.82
C GLY A 635 15.94 -45.10 2.23
N SER A 636 15.95 -46.44 2.29
CA SER A 636 16.14 -47.30 3.48
C SER A 636 14.88 -47.92 4.09
N GLU A 637 14.59 -49.15 3.66
CA GLU A 637 13.77 -50.14 4.35
C GLU A 637 14.48 -50.62 5.64
N ASN A 638 14.27 -49.94 6.76
CA ASN A 638 14.24 -50.52 8.12
C ASN A 638 14.40 -49.41 9.17
N ARG A 639 13.28 -48.90 9.67
CA ARG A 639 13.21 -48.30 11.02
C ARG A 639 11.84 -48.62 11.63
N THR A 640 11.86 -49.08 12.87
CA THR A 640 10.71 -49.41 13.71
C THR A 640 9.86 -48.17 14.02
N SER A 641 8.56 -48.39 14.13
CA SER A 641 7.47 -47.42 14.10
C SER A 641 7.25 -46.59 15.37
N GLU A 642 8.25 -46.42 16.24
CA GLU A 642 8.07 -45.74 17.53
C GLU A 642 8.80 -44.41 17.68
N ASP A 643 9.55 -43.94 16.68
CA ASP A 643 10.45 -42.77 16.82
C ASP A 643 10.19 -41.62 15.81
N THR A 644 9.03 -41.57 15.14
CA THR A 644 8.69 -40.53 14.14
C THR A 644 7.44 -39.75 14.51
N SER A 645 7.54 -38.90 15.54
CA SER A 645 6.56 -37.83 15.81
C SER A 645 7.03 -36.46 15.33
N GLU A 646 8.02 -36.38 14.43
CA GLU A 646 8.30 -35.11 13.75
C GLU A 646 7.14 -34.79 12.81
N SER A 647 6.34 -33.82 13.22
CA SER A 647 5.16 -33.38 12.50
C SER A 647 5.52 -32.96 11.07
N ASN A 648 4.79 -33.50 10.08
CA ASN A 648 5.01 -33.29 8.63
C ASN A 648 4.86 -31.83 8.17
N ASP A 649 4.59 -30.90 9.08
CA ASP A 649 4.46 -29.46 8.86
C ASP A 649 5.72 -28.66 9.27
N ILE A 650 6.79 -29.33 9.73
CA ILE A 650 8.04 -28.67 10.16
C ILE A 650 9.11 -28.78 9.07
N PHE A 651 9.76 -27.65 8.74
CA PHE A 651 10.87 -27.59 7.79
C PHE A 651 12.03 -26.73 8.33
N THR A 652 13.23 -26.91 7.78
CA THR A 652 14.41 -26.09 8.08
C THR A 652 14.69 -25.06 6.98
N VAL A 653 15.29 -23.92 7.33
CA VAL A 653 15.76 -22.92 6.36
C VAL A 653 16.73 -23.52 5.34
N LYS A 654 17.53 -24.51 5.76
CA LYS A 654 18.47 -25.22 4.88
C LYS A 654 17.77 -26.08 3.82
N GLU A 655 16.63 -26.68 4.15
CA GLU A 655 15.81 -27.42 3.18
C GLU A 655 15.15 -26.49 2.18
N ALA A 656 14.61 -25.35 2.65
CA ALA A 656 14.08 -24.31 1.79
C ALA A 656 15.15 -23.77 0.83
N TYR A 657 16.35 -23.46 1.36
CA TYR A 657 17.49 -23.02 0.55
C TYR A 657 17.87 -24.03 -0.53
N ARG A 658 18.05 -25.31 -0.18
CA ARG A 658 18.38 -26.36 -1.17
C ARG A 658 17.33 -26.52 -2.27
N ALA A 659 16.06 -26.28 -1.95
CA ALA A 659 14.96 -26.41 -2.89
C ALA A 659 14.77 -25.18 -3.80
N LEU A 660 15.35 -24.05 -3.41
CA LEU A 660 15.32 -22.77 -4.12
C LEU A 660 16.69 -22.40 -4.71
N ASP A 661 17.71 -23.23 -4.49
CA ASP A 661 19.05 -23.09 -5.03
C ASP A 661 18.99 -23.02 -6.57
N GLY A 662 19.63 -22.00 -7.16
CA GLY A 662 19.55 -21.68 -8.59
C GLY A 662 18.52 -20.60 -8.98
N ARG A 663 17.70 -20.09 -8.04
CA ARG A 663 16.95 -18.84 -8.25
C ARG A 663 17.91 -17.64 -8.24
N SER A 664 17.69 -16.65 -9.10
CA SER A 664 18.57 -15.48 -9.27
C SER A 664 18.82 -14.68 -7.99
N TRP A 665 17.88 -14.70 -7.04
CA TRP A 665 17.97 -13.97 -5.76
C TRP A 665 18.52 -14.81 -4.60
N VAL A 666 18.73 -16.12 -4.78
CA VAL A 666 19.19 -17.03 -3.72
C VAL A 666 20.69 -17.23 -3.86
N THR A 667 21.49 -16.49 -3.09
CA THR A 667 22.96 -16.59 -3.09
C THR A 667 23.49 -17.28 -1.85
N ARG A 668 22.84 -17.07 -0.70
CA ARG A 668 23.22 -17.61 0.60
C ARG A 668 21.97 -18.05 1.35
N THR A 669 22.16 -18.89 2.37
CA THR A 669 21.07 -19.39 3.22
C THR A 669 20.32 -18.25 3.94
N SER A 670 21.02 -17.17 4.29
CA SER A 670 20.44 -15.96 4.90
C SER A 670 19.39 -15.28 4.02
N ASP A 671 19.53 -15.36 2.69
CA ASP A 671 18.60 -14.70 1.77
C ASP A 671 17.22 -15.38 1.82
N VAL A 672 17.20 -16.69 2.05
CA VAL A 672 15.96 -17.47 2.23
C VAL A 672 15.43 -17.30 3.66
N GLU A 673 16.32 -17.21 4.64
CA GLU A 673 15.95 -16.95 6.05
C GLU A 673 15.15 -15.66 6.19
N GLU A 674 15.61 -14.56 5.58
CA GLU A 674 14.92 -13.26 5.59
C GLU A 674 13.48 -13.36 5.04
N ILE A 675 13.27 -14.16 3.99
CA ILE A 675 11.94 -14.35 3.39
C ILE A 675 11.06 -15.25 4.26
N VAL A 676 11.62 -16.28 4.89
CA VAL A 676 10.89 -17.17 5.83
C VAL A 676 10.50 -16.40 7.09
N GLU A 677 11.36 -15.53 7.61
CA GLU A 677 11.05 -14.62 8.71
C GLU A 677 9.91 -13.67 8.35
N HIS A 678 9.91 -13.14 7.13
CA HIS A 678 8.80 -12.31 6.67
C HIS A 678 7.49 -13.11 6.53
N LEU A 679 7.52 -14.36 6.06
CA LEU A 679 6.35 -15.24 6.10
C LEU A 679 5.88 -15.53 7.53
N ALA A 680 6.80 -15.55 8.51
CA ALA A 680 6.44 -15.67 9.91
C ALA A 680 5.71 -14.43 10.41
N ASP A 681 6.19 -13.24 10.04
CA ASP A 681 5.52 -11.97 10.34
C ASP A 681 4.12 -11.91 9.70
N LEU A 682 3.95 -12.46 8.50
CA LEU A 682 2.66 -12.55 7.81
C LEU A 682 1.74 -13.67 8.35
N GLY A 683 2.25 -14.55 9.23
CA GLY A 683 1.47 -15.62 9.86
C GLY A 683 1.35 -16.91 9.05
N TYR A 684 2.16 -17.10 7.99
CA TYR A 684 2.16 -18.34 7.19
C TYR A 684 3.02 -19.46 7.79
N VAL A 685 4.01 -19.10 8.59
CA VAL A 685 4.90 -20.03 9.29
C VAL A 685 5.16 -19.50 10.69
N ARG A 686 5.72 -20.33 11.56
CA ARG A 686 6.07 -19.94 12.93
C ARG A 686 7.45 -20.48 13.28
N PRO A 687 8.36 -19.65 13.84
CA PRO A 687 9.66 -20.15 14.30
C PRO A 687 9.48 -21.12 15.47
N LEU A 688 10.28 -22.18 15.46
CA LEU A 688 10.36 -23.15 16.55
C LEU A 688 11.60 -22.88 17.42
N PRO A 689 11.59 -23.29 18.70
CA PRO A 689 12.77 -23.18 19.55
C PRO A 689 14.01 -23.78 18.90
N PRO A 690 15.19 -23.14 19.05
CA PRO A 690 16.43 -23.69 18.56
C PRO A 690 16.75 -24.99 19.30
N GLU A 691 17.21 -26.01 18.57
CA GLU A 691 17.70 -27.23 19.19
C GLU A 691 18.98 -26.97 19.99
N PRO A 692 19.18 -27.67 21.13
CA PRO A 692 20.42 -27.57 21.89
C PRO A 692 21.60 -27.98 20.99
N PRO A 693 22.70 -27.20 20.96
CA PRO A 693 23.81 -27.44 20.06
C PRO A 693 24.45 -28.79 20.34
N ARG A 694 24.33 -29.72 19.38
CA ARG A 694 25.17 -30.92 19.34
C ARG A 694 26.49 -30.51 18.70
N ARG A 695 27.61 -30.65 19.45
CA ARG A 695 29.00 -30.28 19.08
C ARG A 695 29.19 -29.89 17.60
N GLY A 696 29.40 -28.60 17.33
CA GLY A 696 29.64 -28.09 15.97
C GLY A 696 28.91 -26.78 15.66
N ARG A 697 28.77 -26.48 14.36
CA ARG A 697 28.05 -25.29 13.85
C ARG A 697 26.57 -25.32 14.32
N PRO A 698 25.99 -24.18 14.71
CA PRO A 698 24.60 -24.12 15.16
C PRO A 698 23.63 -24.75 14.14
N PRO A 699 22.60 -25.48 14.61
CA PRO A 699 21.60 -26.10 13.74
C PRO A 699 20.84 -25.03 12.95
N SER A 700 20.38 -25.40 11.75
CA SER A 700 19.62 -24.47 10.92
C SER A 700 18.26 -24.16 11.57
N PRO A 701 17.78 -22.90 11.51
CA PRO A 701 16.49 -22.53 12.08
C PRO A 701 15.36 -23.39 11.53
N ARG A 702 14.40 -23.74 12.41
CA ARG A 702 13.24 -24.58 12.13
C ARG A 702 11.97 -23.74 12.18
N TYR A 703 11.05 -24.02 11.26
CA TYR A 703 9.76 -23.37 11.17
C TYR A 703 8.65 -24.39 11.00
N GLN A 704 7.51 -24.16 11.66
CA GLN A 704 6.26 -24.90 11.45
C GLN A 704 5.40 -24.15 10.43
N ALA A 705 4.75 -24.86 9.52
CA ALA A 705 3.84 -24.29 8.52
C ALA A 705 2.40 -24.16 9.04
N HIS A 706 1.68 -23.13 8.59
CA HIS A 706 0.30 -22.86 8.99
C HIS A 706 -0.66 -24.02 8.60
N PRO A 707 -1.60 -24.47 9.47
CA PRO A 707 -2.52 -25.58 9.24
C PRO A 707 -3.38 -25.47 7.98
N ARG A 708 -3.79 -24.26 7.59
CA ARG A 708 -4.45 -24.01 6.28
C ARG A 708 -3.58 -24.45 5.09
N LEU A 709 -2.27 -24.24 5.11
CA LEU A 709 -1.36 -24.71 4.06
C LEU A 709 -1.30 -26.24 4.04
N VAL A 710 -1.25 -26.86 5.23
CA VAL A 710 -1.28 -28.33 5.40
C VAL A 710 -2.60 -28.92 4.87
N THR A 711 -3.72 -28.28 5.20
CA THR A 711 -5.07 -28.69 4.77
C THR A 711 -5.24 -28.54 3.27
N ALA A 712 -4.77 -27.43 2.69
CA ALA A 712 -4.79 -27.21 1.25
C ALA A 712 -3.96 -28.26 0.51
N ALA A 713 -2.74 -28.54 0.97
CA ALA A 713 -1.87 -29.56 0.37
C ALA A 713 -2.48 -30.97 0.42
N ARG A 714 -3.21 -31.31 1.49
CA ARG A 714 -3.93 -32.60 1.63
C ARG A 714 -5.15 -32.72 0.73
N ARG A 715 -5.84 -31.61 0.40
CA ARG A 715 -6.99 -31.61 -0.51
C ARG A 715 -6.61 -31.78 -1.97
N GLU A 716 -5.40 -31.37 -2.35
CA GLU A 716 -4.91 -31.50 -3.72
C GLU A 716 -4.24 -32.86 -4.01
N THR A 717 -3.96 -33.64 -2.96
CA THR A 717 -3.34 -34.97 -3.05
C THR A 717 -4.34 -36.12 -2.88
N ALA A 718 -5.57 -35.82 -2.46
CA ALA A 718 -6.73 -36.71 -2.45
C ALA A 718 -7.54 -36.53 -3.73
#